data_AF-A0A1L8HXV0-F1
#
_entry.id   AF-A0A1L8HXV0-F1
#
_cell.length_a   1.000
_cell.length_b   1.000
_cell.length_c   1.000
_cell.angle_alpha   90.00
_cell.angle_beta   90.00
_cell.angle_gamma   90.00
#
_symmetry.space_group_name_H-M   'P 1'
#
loop_
_entity.id
_entity.type
_entity.pdbx_description
1 polymer ?
#
loop_
_entity_poly.entity_id
_entity_poly.type
_entity_poly.pdbx_seq_one_letter_code
_entity_poly.pdbx_strand_id
1 'polypeptide(L)'
;MSLLEKEAHAELSSATADLRYRLNSAKKEIVELVGKHNKEICSYENQFARLRSQVEKGEAVRQNLEYELAVAKKQYKVAKTSGEEEKANSVRIQAQFKAQIDELQQKMFSVENVFQAAQLGWQERQKMFERDLQNRDNIIQNYIKEQEALISEKNNLTYLLQKEKLNVQELQQKLLQMQSEHSGNLETLKKQKIELDYSHEREDRLQVELKEAKQKIKHLEDNVEAERATHLESKFNSEVIQLRIHDLENALQVEKATLAQTHSELDTLRKRFCEVEAAYNSEKNCAEQLTEKLKKSEQDFCMLVNRLKSEIEQKNNLIAELTGKQKHIENGYITMEEELAITKKHYYSLEEIHKDNLRELQSVVDNFISSHHEVGKERVKPAGFSVLLETLQHILTDNRNRLEDFSNKLEAAKYGYTRVTEEMKSAKAMIQTLCDNLEKTQCDLESAEKESHVLHTRCTDQECQIAVLQMDLEKAQNGWEEAKLRVLKCDRELQNLAKAYEKDTEEKLTFLHNLYQRLVAGCVLIKKPQSLLDKFSWVELCTVLEENVDFLISDLCQSNQKVFSLEGFCKSKAGVIKNLQQNHEESLKKLAEEMKAQEITWLKQRRDLEERSTKLIQEARKFKSIAEKSKDKIAVFEKTKDQVALENVHIKNLLITTEKDHKSLLAACALLAGALYPLYSRTCVLASQRDFLQHQTTSCVEVRNEIWTLIQILSRTKEKNQGNTKKQCKGILLFRKAVIAVLTVNRLNRLGRSCSSLFTWTDNAWMGTGIMVCTGGTQVMQRRTCKQDEPMRCQEAVNWFTSSDLLTAIVASVSELLEVLNKIDPSHPSHVNVIQNAARNSFAKLMKKIAIQMEMKAVHKDRGPSFGDADSLFHRLALGHQRILSKARGTQETNSFTATKSIEVLKNQIHKFIQRLHKAEVERRSMRLELAELKQKVCTLETNTDSTERLKHNRKIKQTKAVSNEKFKNLCEELKNALLREQQAQLLLQEQSQQLQELSYRIELHSTEEAEKDQTLTEAVKSLSEAKLELERKGQCLRQLNRQLQRIEQDKLQLQVGIHDAENALWMVATDKEILMKHMKSIDSVFEKVRDQMSLVCSSRNDIILQLPKLHLEMLPLLEHLGRPEFLACQKMIKSFMQVYDFACTKVSALEREVESHQNHIAALKSELKTACLRENESLSLPRWYDDNIKEVTKTEFMLEITNGQDFLPLQAEQELTHNQVKYGLESSRFHLLPTEASSVACYSSLPQRMLSTTS
;
A
#
# COMPACT_ATOMS: atom_id res chain seq x y z
N MET A 1 126.03 153.14 -12.00
CA MET A 1 125.36 153.63 -13.23
C MET A 1 123.88 153.79 -12.89
N SER A 2 123.38 154.92 -12.36
CA SER A 2 123.84 156.32 -12.46
C SER A 2 123.78 156.85 -13.90
N LEU A 3 123.16 158.00 -14.20
CA LEU A 3 122.51 159.05 -13.36
C LEU A 3 121.55 159.87 -14.28
N LEU A 4 120.36 160.38 -13.92
CA LEU A 4 119.53 160.15 -12.72
C LEU A 4 118.05 160.60 -12.86
N GLU A 5 117.20 160.01 -12.01
CA GLU A 5 115.98 160.52 -11.34
C GLU A 5 114.81 161.19 -12.09
N LYS A 6 113.63 160.57 -11.88
CA LYS A 6 112.28 161.14 -11.70
C LYS A 6 111.49 161.57 -12.96
N GLU A 7 110.21 161.22 -13.09
CA GLU A 7 109.32 160.40 -12.24
C GLU A 7 108.23 159.73 -13.10
N ALA A 8 108.21 158.38 -13.17
CA ALA A 8 107.46 157.63 -14.18
C ALA A 8 106.63 156.48 -13.59
N HIS A 9 105.81 156.76 -12.57
CA HIS A 9 105.11 155.73 -11.78
C HIS A 9 103.58 155.91 -11.62
N ALA A 10 102.95 156.87 -12.32
CA ALA A 10 101.50 157.10 -12.21
C ALA A 10 100.63 156.11 -13.01
N GLU A 11 101.03 155.75 -14.23
CA GLU A 11 100.10 155.13 -15.20
C GLU A 11 99.88 153.62 -15.01
N LEU A 12 100.86 152.90 -14.45
CA LEU A 12 100.84 151.43 -14.37
C LEU A 12 99.85 150.87 -13.32
N SER A 13 99.45 151.69 -12.34
CA SER A 13 98.53 151.26 -11.27
C SER A 13 97.07 151.17 -11.72
N SER A 14 96.68 151.90 -12.77
CA SER A 14 95.30 151.94 -13.27
C SER A 14 94.92 150.62 -13.95
N ALA A 15 95.71 150.18 -14.93
CA ALA A 15 95.43 148.99 -15.72
C ALA A 15 95.37 147.68 -14.90
N THR A 16 96.15 147.60 -13.81
CA THR A 16 96.16 146.42 -12.93
C THR A 16 94.93 146.32 -12.02
N ALA A 17 94.20 147.41 -11.79
CA ALA A 17 92.93 147.40 -11.05
C ALA A 17 91.77 146.88 -11.91
N ASP A 18 91.63 147.38 -13.15
CA ASP A 18 90.58 146.97 -14.08
C ASP A 18 90.69 145.47 -14.45
N LEU A 19 91.92 144.97 -14.72
CA LEU A 19 92.15 143.54 -14.96
C LEU A 19 91.73 142.65 -13.77
N ARG A 20 91.90 143.12 -12.53
CA ARG A 20 91.41 142.39 -11.33
C ARG A 20 89.89 142.41 -11.23
N TYR A 21 89.25 143.53 -11.58
CA TYR A 21 87.79 143.62 -11.60
C TYR A 21 87.18 142.66 -12.64
N ARG A 22 87.68 142.68 -13.88
CA ARG A 22 87.26 141.78 -14.96
C ARG A 22 87.49 140.31 -14.61
N LEU A 23 88.65 139.96 -14.02
CA LEU A 23 88.94 138.60 -13.56
C LEU A 23 87.98 138.13 -12.46
N ASN A 24 87.60 139.02 -11.54
CA ASN A 24 86.64 138.69 -10.48
C ASN A 24 85.20 138.57 -11.00
N SER A 25 84.79 139.37 -12.00
CA SER A 25 83.51 139.19 -12.71
C SER A 25 83.45 137.82 -13.39
N ALA A 26 84.45 137.50 -14.20
CA ALA A 26 84.54 136.21 -14.90
C ALA A 26 84.57 135.02 -13.93
N LYS A 27 85.28 135.12 -12.80
CA LYS A 27 85.24 134.09 -11.74
C LYS A 27 83.85 133.93 -11.12
N LYS A 28 83.13 135.04 -10.88
CA LYS A 28 81.75 135.00 -10.36
C LYS A 28 80.81 134.36 -11.37
N GLU A 29 80.90 134.73 -12.64
CA GLU A 29 80.14 134.13 -13.75
C GLU A 29 80.41 132.64 -13.88
N ILE A 30 81.67 132.19 -13.78
CA ILE A 30 82.03 130.75 -13.76
C ILE A 30 81.39 130.03 -12.56
N VAL A 31 81.42 130.62 -11.36
CA VAL A 31 80.78 130.02 -10.17
C VAL A 31 79.25 130.00 -10.31
N GLU A 32 78.63 131.01 -10.91
CA GLU A 32 77.19 131.01 -11.20
C GLU A 32 76.80 130.01 -12.31
N LEU A 33 77.65 129.80 -13.30
CA LEU A 33 77.48 128.77 -14.34
C LEU A 33 77.62 127.35 -13.77
N VAL A 34 78.67 127.08 -12.99
CA VAL A 34 78.83 125.80 -12.26
C VAL A 34 77.67 125.60 -11.28
N GLY A 35 77.20 126.66 -10.62
CA GLY A 35 76.04 126.63 -9.74
C GLY A 35 74.70 126.35 -10.45
N LYS A 36 74.58 126.65 -11.74
CA LYS A 36 73.44 126.24 -12.59
C LYS A 36 73.61 124.80 -13.06
N HIS A 37 74.79 124.46 -13.61
CA HIS A 37 75.10 123.13 -14.11
C HIS A 37 74.96 122.04 -13.03
N ASN A 38 75.43 122.30 -11.81
CA ASN A 38 75.26 121.36 -10.70
C ASN A 38 73.78 121.19 -10.28
N LYS A 39 72.93 122.22 -10.42
CA LYS A 39 71.48 122.09 -10.20
C LYS A 39 70.80 121.29 -11.31
N GLU A 40 71.25 121.44 -12.54
CA GLU A 40 70.80 120.64 -13.69
C GLU A 40 71.19 119.17 -13.51
N ILE A 41 72.45 118.87 -13.16
CA ILE A 41 72.93 117.52 -12.83
C ILE A 41 72.08 116.92 -11.70
N CYS A 42 71.94 117.59 -10.56
CA CYS A 42 71.09 117.10 -9.45
C CYS A 42 69.63 116.89 -9.88
N SER A 43 69.09 117.69 -10.82
CA SER A 43 67.75 117.48 -11.38
C SER A 43 67.68 116.21 -12.21
N TYR A 44 68.65 115.98 -13.10
CA TYR A 44 68.72 114.78 -13.94
C TYR A 44 68.99 113.51 -13.12
N GLU A 45 69.85 113.56 -12.10
CA GLU A 45 70.11 112.44 -11.18
C GLU A 45 68.84 112.06 -10.39
N ASN A 46 68.09 113.04 -9.88
CA ASN A 46 66.81 112.80 -9.22
C ASN A 46 65.74 112.22 -10.18
N GLN A 47 65.71 112.67 -11.44
CA GLN A 47 64.85 112.08 -12.47
C GLN A 47 65.27 110.63 -12.80
N PHE A 48 66.57 110.38 -12.94
CA PHE A 48 67.12 109.05 -13.22
C PHE A 48 66.85 108.07 -12.07
N ALA A 49 67.02 108.50 -10.82
CA ALA A 49 66.67 107.71 -9.64
C ALA A 49 65.17 107.39 -9.55
N ARG A 50 64.29 108.34 -9.90
CA ARG A 50 62.83 108.12 -10.00
C ARG A 50 62.48 107.11 -11.09
N LEU A 51 63.03 107.28 -12.30
CA LEU A 51 62.82 106.35 -13.42
C LEU A 51 63.32 104.95 -13.09
N ARG A 52 64.50 104.84 -12.47
CA ARG A 52 65.05 103.56 -12.00
C ARG A 52 64.14 102.88 -10.98
N SER A 53 63.64 103.62 -9.97
CA SER A 53 62.68 103.07 -9.01
C SER A 53 61.35 102.67 -9.64
N GLN A 54 60.91 103.35 -10.70
CA GLN A 54 59.72 102.96 -11.48
C GLN A 54 59.96 101.67 -12.28
N VAL A 55 61.13 101.51 -12.90
CA VAL A 55 61.52 100.27 -13.61
C VAL A 55 61.64 99.10 -12.62
N GLU A 56 62.31 99.29 -11.49
CA GLU A 56 62.48 98.24 -10.46
C GLU A 56 61.13 97.82 -9.86
N LYS A 57 60.17 98.75 -9.69
CA LYS A 57 58.78 98.43 -9.30
C LYS A 57 58.01 97.72 -10.40
N GLY A 58 58.13 98.15 -11.66
CA GLY A 58 57.49 97.50 -12.81
C GLY A 58 57.99 96.07 -13.01
N GLU A 59 59.28 95.84 -12.80
CA GLU A 59 59.93 94.52 -12.87
C GLU A 59 59.47 93.61 -11.72
N ALA A 60 59.37 94.12 -10.49
CA ALA A 60 58.79 93.35 -9.37
C ALA A 60 57.32 92.97 -9.61
N VAL A 61 56.51 93.87 -10.18
CA VAL A 61 55.13 93.58 -10.58
C VAL A 61 55.08 92.54 -11.71
N ARG A 62 55.97 92.64 -12.72
CA ARG A 62 56.09 91.64 -13.80
C ARG A 62 56.39 90.25 -13.25
N GLN A 63 57.38 90.14 -12.36
CA GLN A 63 57.77 88.86 -11.74
C GLN A 63 56.64 88.28 -10.87
N ASN A 64 55.91 89.11 -10.13
CA ASN A 64 54.76 88.64 -9.35
C ASN A 64 53.61 88.15 -10.25
N LEU A 65 53.28 88.87 -11.31
CA LEU A 65 52.27 88.45 -12.30
C LEU A 65 52.69 87.16 -13.04
N GLU A 66 53.97 86.98 -13.34
CA GLU A 66 54.49 85.74 -13.94
C GLU A 66 54.40 84.55 -12.97
N TYR A 67 54.66 84.77 -11.67
CA TYR A 67 54.44 83.76 -10.64
C TYR A 67 52.94 83.41 -10.48
N GLU A 68 52.06 84.40 -10.39
CA GLU A 68 50.61 84.20 -10.32
C GLU A 68 50.07 83.46 -11.56
N LEU A 69 50.54 83.82 -12.76
CA LEU A 69 50.22 83.10 -13.99
C LEU A 69 50.76 81.66 -14.00
N ALA A 70 51.92 81.40 -13.40
CA ALA A 70 52.46 80.04 -13.27
C ALA A 70 51.65 79.19 -12.27
N VAL A 71 51.26 79.78 -11.13
CA VAL A 71 50.37 79.14 -10.14
C VAL A 71 49.01 78.86 -10.74
N ALA A 72 48.37 79.83 -11.39
CA ALA A 72 47.08 79.66 -12.05
C ALA A 72 47.13 78.60 -13.16
N LYS A 73 48.21 78.57 -13.98
CA LYS A 73 48.42 77.51 -14.99
C LYS A 73 48.63 76.13 -14.36
N LYS A 74 49.24 76.03 -13.17
CA LYS A 74 49.39 74.76 -12.43
C LYS A 74 48.05 74.31 -11.84
N GLN A 75 47.30 75.21 -11.20
CA GLN A 75 45.97 74.94 -10.65
C GLN A 75 44.99 74.51 -11.76
N TYR A 76 44.95 75.24 -12.89
CA TYR A 76 44.14 74.88 -14.05
C TYR A 76 44.49 73.49 -14.60
N LYS A 77 45.78 73.12 -14.68
CA LYS A 77 46.19 71.78 -15.11
C LYS A 77 45.70 70.69 -14.14
N VAL A 78 45.82 70.91 -12.83
CA VAL A 78 45.36 69.94 -11.81
C VAL A 78 43.84 69.79 -11.84
N ALA A 79 43.09 70.89 -11.86
CA ALA A 79 41.63 70.89 -11.96
C ALA A 79 41.12 70.30 -13.28
N LYS A 80 41.89 70.46 -14.37
CA LYS A 80 41.61 69.78 -15.64
C LYS A 80 41.81 68.26 -15.50
N THR A 81 42.91 67.80 -14.90
CA THR A 81 43.14 66.36 -14.73
C THR A 81 42.13 65.70 -13.79
N SER A 82 41.74 66.35 -12.69
CA SER A 82 40.67 65.81 -11.83
C SER A 82 39.33 65.76 -12.56
N GLY A 83 38.95 66.80 -13.30
CA GLY A 83 37.73 66.79 -14.11
C GLY A 83 37.73 65.76 -15.25
N GLU A 84 38.90 65.43 -15.81
CA GLU A 84 39.05 64.34 -16.80
C GLU A 84 38.95 62.95 -16.13
N GLU A 85 39.46 62.78 -14.92
CA GLU A 85 39.32 61.54 -14.12
C GLU A 85 37.90 61.33 -13.58
N GLU A 86 37.26 62.37 -13.06
CA GLU A 86 35.85 62.38 -12.65
C GLU A 86 34.95 62.01 -13.82
N LYS A 87 35.15 62.62 -14.99
CA LYS A 87 34.42 62.28 -16.21
C LYS A 87 34.63 60.82 -16.62
N ALA A 88 35.86 60.31 -16.53
CA ALA A 88 36.15 58.90 -16.80
C ALA A 88 35.46 57.96 -15.80
N ASN A 89 35.38 58.33 -14.52
CA ASN A 89 34.67 57.59 -13.49
C ASN A 89 33.15 57.66 -13.68
N SER A 90 32.58 58.82 -14.03
CA SER A 90 31.16 58.94 -14.39
C SER A 90 30.79 58.06 -15.58
N VAL A 91 31.64 57.98 -16.61
CA VAL A 91 31.43 57.08 -17.77
C VAL A 91 31.52 55.60 -17.36
N ARG A 92 32.45 55.22 -16.46
CA ARG A 92 32.52 53.86 -15.91
C ARG A 92 31.24 53.49 -15.13
N ILE A 93 30.77 54.38 -14.27
CA ILE A 93 29.55 54.20 -13.48
C ILE A 93 28.32 54.12 -14.42
N GLN A 94 28.23 54.96 -15.44
CA GLN A 94 27.18 54.90 -16.44
C GLN A 94 27.19 53.59 -17.23
N ALA A 95 28.37 53.04 -17.56
CA ALA A 95 28.50 51.74 -18.21
C ALA A 95 28.10 50.58 -17.28
N GLN A 96 28.43 50.65 -15.99
CA GLN A 96 28.00 49.68 -14.97
C GLN A 96 26.48 49.69 -14.78
N PHE A 97 25.87 50.86 -14.60
CA PHE A 97 24.41 50.97 -14.52
C PHE A 97 23.73 50.50 -15.81
N LYS A 98 24.29 50.79 -17.00
CA LYS A 98 23.75 50.24 -18.24
C LYS A 98 23.80 48.71 -18.26
N ALA A 99 24.92 48.09 -17.90
CA ALA A 99 25.02 46.64 -17.83
C ALA A 99 24.02 46.01 -16.83
N GLN A 100 23.79 46.66 -15.69
CA GLN A 100 22.77 46.25 -14.72
C GLN A 100 21.34 46.41 -15.27
N ILE A 101 21.05 47.49 -16.01
CA ILE A 101 19.76 47.69 -16.68
C ILE A 101 19.54 46.61 -17.75
N ASP A 102 20.54 46.32 -18.57
CA ASP A 102 20.48 45.28 -19.62
C ASP A 102 20.27 43.88 -19.00
N GLU A 103 20.94 43.57 -17.88
CA GLU A 103 20.75 42.32 -17.11
C GLU A 103 19.35 42.24 -16.47
N LEU A 104 18.84 43.34 -15.90
CA LEU A 104 17.50 43.41 -15.33
C LEU A 104 16.41 43.28 -16.41
N GLN A 105 16.63 43.82 -17.61
CA GLN A 105 15.75 43.62 -18.76
C GLN A 105 15.73 42.15 -19.22
N GLN A 106 16.88 41.48 -19.30
CA GLN A 106 16.93 40.04 -19.60
C GLN A 106 16.22 39.20 -18.53
N LYS A 107 16.41 39.51 -17.24
CA LYS A 107 15.69 38.87 -16.13
C LYS A 107 14.18 39.10 -16.21
N MET A 108 13.75 40.33 -16.47
CA MET A 108 12.33 40.68 -16.67
C MET A 108 11.72 39.88 -17.83
N PHE A 109 12.37 39.84 -18.99
CA PHE A 109 11.91 39.05 -20.14
C PHE A 109 11.87 37.54 -19.85
N SER A 110 12.84 36.99 -19.12
CA SER A 110 12.83 35.57 -18.72
C SER A 110 11.67 35.25 -17.77
N VAL A 111 11.38 36.12 -16.79
CA VAL A 111 10.26 35.97 -15.86
C VAL A 111 8.92 36.13 -16.59
N GLU A 112 8.82 37.05 -17.55
CA GLU A 112 7.62 37.23 -18.36
C GLU A 112 7.32 36.02 -19.25
N ASN A 113 8.33 35.43 -19.89
CA ASN A 113 8.18 34.17 -20.64
C ASN A 113 7.74 33.01 -19.73
N VAL A 114 8.32 32.88 -18.54
CA VAL A 114 7.90 31.87 -17.54
C VAL A 114 6.48 32.12 -17.06
N PHE A 115 6.07 33.37 -16.87
CA PHE A 115 4.70 33.74 -16.51
C PHE A 115 3.70 33.39 -17.62
N GLN A 116 4.01 33.70 -18.88
CA GLN A 116 3.17 33.35 -20.03
C GLN A 116 3.04 31.82 -20.19
N ALA A 117 4.14 31.07 -20.05
CA ALA A 117 4.12 29.60 -20.07
C ALA A 117 3.28 29.02 -18.92
N ALA A 118 3.40 29.59 -17.71
CA ALA A 118 2.56 29.20 -16.57
C ALA A 118 1.08 29.54 -16.80
N GLN A 119 0.77 30.70 -17.39
CA GLN A 119 -0.59 31.13 -17.71
C GLN A 119 -1.25 30.20 -18.74
N LEU A 120 -0.52 29.78 -19.78
CA LEU A 120 -0.99 28.77 -20.74
C LEU A 120 -1.26 27.43 -20.04
N GLY A 121 -0.31 26.94 -19.23
CA GLY A 121 -0.49 25.71 -18.45
C GLY A 121 -1.67 25.75 -17.46
N TRP A 122 -2.00 26.92 -16.91
CA TRP A 122 -3.21 27.12 -16.10
C TRP A 122 -4.48 27.07 -16.95
N GLN A 123 -4.50 27.68 -18.14
CA GLN A 123 -5.65 27.61 -19.06
C GLN A 123 -5.88 26.18 -19.59
N GLU A 124 -4.82 25.42 -19.85
CA GLU A 124 -4.91 24.01 -20.24
C GLU A 124 -5.48 23.14 -19.12
N ARG A 125 -5.01 23.34 -17.87
CA ARG A 125 -5.58 22.67 -16.69
C ARG A 125 -7.04 23.03 -16.46
N GLN A 126 -7.42 24.30 -16.62
CA GLN A 126 -8.82 24.71 -16.55
C GLN A 126 -9.66 23.97 -17.60
N LYS A 127 -9.21 23.95 -18.86
CA LYS A 127 -9.87 23.20 -19.95
C LYS A 127 -9.85 21.67 -19.77
N MET A 128 -8.96 21.11 -18.94
CA MET A 128 -9.03 19.71 -18.50
C MET A 128 -10.15 19.54 -17.48
N PHE A 129 -10.16 20.35 -16.41
CA PHE A 129 -11.20 20.27 -15.37
C PHE A 129 -12.61 20.55 -15.91
N GLU A 130 -12.77 21.47 -16.86
CA GLU A 130 -14.06 21.73 -17.54
C GLU A 130 -14.56 20.50 -18.30
N ARG A 131 -13.68 19.74 -18.97
CA ARG A 131 -14.02 18.47 -19.61
C ARG A 131 -14.27 17.34 -18.62
N ASP A 132 -13.51 17.27 -17.53
CA ASP A 132 -13.72 16.26 -16.48
C ASP A 132 -15.03 16.48 -15.73
N LEU A 133 -15.45 17.73 -15.55
CA LEU A 133 -16.79 18.10 -15.06
C LEU A 133 -17.86 17.70 -16.06
N GLN A 134 -17.76 18.09 -17.34
CA GLN A 134 -18.70 17.66 -18.39
C GLN A 134 -18.80 16.13 -18.50
N ASN A 135 -17.71 15.40 -18.36
CA ASN A 135 -17.71 13.94 -18.33
C ASN A 135 -18.45 13.38 -17.12
N ARG A 136 -18.28 13.97 -15.93
CA ARG A 136 -19.04 13.61 -14.72
C ARG A 136 -20.53 13.93 -14.86
N ASP A 137 -20.87 15.09 -15.40
CA ASP A 137 -22.25 15.49 -15.65
C ASP A 137 -22.93 14.56 -16.66
N ASN A 138 -22.23 14.16 -17.73
CA ASN A 138 -22.71 13.14 -18.68
C ASN A 138 -22.94 11.78 -18.01
N ILE A 139 -22.05 11.35 -17.10
CA ILE A 139 -22.22 10.11 -16.33
C ILE A 139 -23.43 10.21 -15.39
N ILE A 140 -23.60 11.34 -14.69
CA ILE A 140 -24.75 11.60 -13.80
C ILE A 140 -26.06 11.60 -14.61
N GLN A 141 -26.09 12.25 -15.77
CA GLN A 141 -27.25 12.26 -16.68
C GLN A 141 -27.59 10.86 -17.22
N ASN A 142 -26.60 9.98 -17.41
CA ASN A 142 -26.86 8.60 -17.79
C ASN A 142 -27.40 7.77 -16.61
N TYR A 143 -26.88 7.94 -15.40
CA TYR A 143 -27.46 7.31 -14.20
C TYR A 143 -28.88 7.78 -13.88
N ILE A 144 -29.21 9.06 -14.13
CA ILE A 144 -30.58 9.57 -13.99
C ILE A 144 -31.53 8.84 -14.97
N LYS A 145 -31.15 8.71 -16.25
CA LYS A 145 -31.96 7.98 -17.25
C LYS A 145 -32.10 6.48 -16.92
N GLU A 146 -31.05 5.85 -16.42
CA GLU A 146 -31.08 4.46 -15.95
C GLU A 146 -32.03 4.31 -14.74
N GLN A 147 -31.98 5.26 -13.79
CA GLN A 147 -32.89 5.30 -12.64
C GLN A 147 -34.35 5.54 -13.08
N GLU A 148 -34.61 6.44 -14.03
CA GLU A 148 -35.94 6.69 -14.61
C GLU A 148 -36.48 5.43 -15.30
N ALA A 149 -35.66 4.74 -16.10
CA ALA A 149 -36.02 3.47 -16.74
C ALA A 149 -36.38 2.39 -15.70
N LEU A 150 -35.54 2.19 -14.68
CA LEU A 150 -35.77 1.23 -13.59
C LEU A 150 -37.01 1.58 -12.74
N ILE A 151 -37.33 2.87 -12.56
CA ILE A 151 -38.58 3.31 -11.93
C ILE A 151 -39.78 2.95 -12.81
N SER A 152 -39.69 3.14 -14.13
CA SER A 152 -40.76 2.76 -15.06
C SER A 152 -41.00 1.25 -15.09
N GLU A 153 -39.93 0.44 -15.09
CA GLU A 153 -40.01 -1.02 -15.03
C GLU A 153 -40.60 -1.49 -13.69
N LYS A 154 -40.13 -0.93 -12.56
CA LYS A 154 -40.70 -1.20 -11.23
C LYS A 154 -42.20 -0.90 -11.19
N ASN A 155 -42.64 0.22 -11.77
CA ASN A 155 -44.05 0.59 -11.81
C ASN A 155 -44.86 -0.40 -12.66
N ASN A 156 -44.35 -0.81 -13.82
CA ASN A 156 -44.96 -1.84 -14.66
C ASN A 156 -45.08 -3.20 -13.94
N LEU A 157 -44.02 -3.65 -13.26
CA LEU A 157 -44.02 -4.87 -12.45
C LEU A 157 -44.97 -4.78 -11.26
N THR A 158 -45.08 -3.60 -10.63
CA THR A 158 -46.04 -3.36 -9.53
C THR A 158 -47.48 -3.44 -10.03
N TYR A 159 -47.77 -2.86 -11.19
CA TYR A 159 -49.08 -2.95 -11.85
C TYR A 159 -49.44 -4.41 -12.22
N LEU A 160 -48.50 -5.16 -12.81
CA LEU A 160 -48.70 -6.58 -13.12
C LEU A 160 -48.93 -7.41 -11.86
N LEU A 161 -48.16 -7.21 -10.79
CA LEU A 161 -48.34 -7.91 -9.53
C LEU A 161 -49.67 -7.54 -8.85
N GLN A 162 -50.13 -6.29 -8.97
CA GLN A 162 -51.45 -5.89 -8.50
C GLN A 162 -52.58 -6.55 -9.32
N LYS A 163 -52.42 -6.67 -10.64
CA LYS A 163 -53.36 -7.39 -11.51
C LYS A 163 -53.43 -8.87 -11.15
N GLU A 164 -52.30 -9.56 -11.02
CA GLU A 164 -52.31 -10.98 -10.64
C GLU A 164 -52.83 -11.20 -9.22
N LYS A 165 -52.63 -10.25 -8.29
CA LYS A 165 -53.27 -10.29 -6.97
C LYS A 165 -54.80 -10.22 -7.08
N LEU A 166 -55.35 -9.41 -7.98
CA LEU A 166 -56.80 -9.37 -8.25
C LEU A 166 -57.28 -10.68 -8.87
N ASN A 167 -56.56 -11.23 -9.86
CA ASN A 167 -56.88 -12.53 -10.46
C ASN A 167 -56.95 -13.65 -9.40
N VAL A 168 -55.98 -13.69 -8.47
CA VAL A 168 -55.95 -14.65 -7.36
C VAL A 168 -57.11 -14.43 -6.39
N GLN A 169 -57.49 -13.19 -6.09
CA GLN A 169 -58.66 -12.89 -5.25
C GLN A 169 -59.98 -13.33 -5.90
N GLU A 170 -60.14 -13.14 -7.21
CA GLU A 170 -61.29 -13.68 -7.95
C GLU A 170 -61.34 -15.22 -7.94
N LEU A 171 -60.18 -15.88 -8.11
CA LEU A 171 -60.10 -17.34 -8.06
C LEU A 171 -60.40 -17.87 -6.65
N GLN A 172 -59.95 -17.18 -5.59
CA GLN A 172 -60.30 -17.52 -4.21
C GLN A 172 -61.81 -17.36 -3.94
N GLN A 173 -62.45 -16.29 -4.45
CA GLN A 173 -63.90 -16.11 -4.35
C GLN A 173 -64.66 -17.23 -5.08
N LYS A 174 -64.23 -17.59 -6.30
CA LYS A 174 -64.81 -18.71 -7.07
C LYS A 174 -64.66 -20.05 -6.34
N LEU A 175 -63.50 -20.32 -5.73
CA LEU A 175 -63.28 -21.53 -4.92
C LEU A 175 -64.17 -21.56 -3.67
N LEU A 176 -64.31 -20.44 -2.95
CA LEU A 176 -65.21 -20.34 -1.80
C LEU A 176 -66.68 -20.54 -2.20
N GLN A 177 -67.11 -20.00 -3.35
CA GLN A 177 -68.45 -20.24 -3.89
C GLN A 177 -68.65 -21.74 -4.19
N MET A 178 -67.76 -22.37 -4.97
CA MET A 178 -67.82 -23.80 -5.28
C MET A 178 -67.83 -24.68 -4.01
N GLN A 179 -67.07 -24.30 -2.97
CA GLN A 179 -67.06 -24.98 -1.68
C GLN A 179 -68.40 -24.83 -0.94
N SER A 180 -69.02 -23.65 -0.99
CA SER A 180 -70.34 -23.42 -0.40
C SER A 180 -71.43 -24.23 -1.12
N GLU A 181 -71.41 -24.28 -2.45
CA GLU A 181 -72.30 -25.11 -3.27
C GLU A 181 -72.12 -26.60 -2.98
N HIS A 182 -70.87 -27.07 -2.85
CA HIS A 182 -70.59 -28.45 -2.43
C HIS A 182 -71.11 -28.74 -1.00
N SER A 183 -71.01 -27.79 -0.06
CA SER A 183 -71.55 -27.98 1.29
C SER A 183 -73.08 -28.06 1.29
N GLY A 184 -73.76 -27.22 0.50
CA GLY A 184 -75.21 -27.29 0.29
C GLY A 184 -75.66 -28.61 -0.33
N ASN A 185 -74.93 -29.10 -1.34
CA ASN A 185 -75.18 -30.40 -1.97
C ASN A 185 -74.93 -31.59 -1.01
N LEU A 186 -73.93 -31.48 -0.13
CA LEU A 186 -73.70 -32.48 0.91
C LEU A 186 -74.82 -32.47 1.96
N GLU A 187 -75.39 -31.31 2.27
CA GLU A 187 -76.56 -31.20 3.16
C GLU A 187 -77.85 -31.73 2.53
N THR A 188 -78.11 -31.49 1.24
CA THR A 188 -79.29 -32.05 0.57
C THR A 188 -79.19 -33.57 0.48
N LEU A 189 -78.03 -34.12 0.15
CA LEU A 189 -77.77 -35.57 0.19
C LEU A 189 -77.95 -36.16 1.60
N LYS A 190 -77.51 -35.47 2.66
CA LYS A 190 -77.76 -35.88 4.05
C LYS A 190 -79.26 -35.86 4.40
N LYS A 191 -80.00 -34.84 3.97
CA LYS A 191 -81.46 -34.73 4.19
C LYS A 191 -82.21 -35.84 3.44
N GLN A 192 -81.86 -36.10 2.18
CA GLN A 192 -82.38 -37.22 1.39
C GLN A 192 -82.07 -38.58 2.03
N LYS A 193 -80.86 -38.77 2.58
CA LYS A 193 -80.55 -40.00 3.32
C LYS A 193 -81.45 -40.17 4.55
N ILE A 194 -81.61 -39.13 5.37
CA ILE A 194 -82.46 -39.20 6.58
C ILE A 194 -83.93 -39.46 6.23
N GLU A 195 -84.42 -38.91 5.12
CA GLU A 195 -85.76 -39.19 4.59
C GLU A 195 -85.91 -40.64 4.11
N LEU A 196 -84.89 -41.19 3.43
CA LEU A 196 -84.83 -42.60 3.06
C LEU A 196 -84.75 -43.52 4.30
N ASP A 197 -83.87 -43.23 5.25
CA ASP A 197 -83.71 -43.97 6.52
C ASP A 197 -85.06 -43.99 7.29
N TYR A 198 -85.78 -42.86 7.38
CA TYR A 198 -87.12 -42.79 7.99
C TYR A 198 -88.20 -43.55 7.18
N SER A 199 -88.12 -43.51 5.85
CA SER A 199 -89.02 -44.28 4.99
C SER A 199 -88.81 -45.79 5.15
N HIS A 200 -87.55 -46.23 5.32
CA HIS A 200 -87.19 -47.62 5.55
C HIS A 200 -87.61 -48.09 6.94
N GLU A 201 -87.38 -47.30 8.01
CA GLU A 201 -87.96 -47.60 9.32
C GLU A 201 -89.50 -47.70 9.28
N ARG A 202 -90.15 -46.83 8.49
CA ARG A 202 -91.60 -46.87 8.30
C ARG A 202 -92.03 -48.12 7.55
N GLU A 203 -91.26 -48.55 6.56
CA GLU A 203 -91.48 -49.82 5.88
C GLU A 203 -91.29 -51.00 6.85
N ASP A 204 -90.24 -51.03 7.66
CA ASP A 204 -90.00 -52.08 8.66
C ASP A 204 -91.12 -52.15 9.70
N ARG A 205 -91.60 -51.00 10.21
CA ARG A 205 -92.79 -50.92 11.07
C ARG A 205 -94.01 -51.51 10.38
N LEU A 206 -94.28 -51.11 9.13
CA LEU A 206 -95.36 -51.67 8.32
C LEU A 206 -95.16 -53.15 7.99
N GLN A 207 -93.93 -53.64 7.83
CA GLN A 207 -93.63 -55.05 7.63
C GLN A 207 -93.85 -55.85 8.92
N VAL A 208 -93.58 -55.31 10.11
CA VAL A 208 -93.90 -55.95 11.39
C VAL A 208 -95.40 -55.97 11.60
N GLU A 209 -96.09 -54.84 11.41
CA GLU A 209 -97.56 -54.77 11.44
C GLU A 209 -98.19 -55.73 10.42
N LEU A 210 -97.62 -55.88 9.23
CA LEU A 210 -98.06 -56.80 8.19
C LEU A 210 -97.68 -58.27 8.49
N LYS A 211 -96.59 -58.54 9.23
CA LYS A 211 -96.26 -59.88 9.74
C LYS A 211 -97.22 -60.27 10.87
N GLU A 212 -97.52 -59.37 11.79
CA GLU A 212 -98.58 -59.55 12.81
C GLU A 212 -99.96 -59.70 12.18
N ALA A 213 -100.31 -58.87 11.20
CA ALA A 213 -101.56 -58.97 10.46
C ALA A 213 -101.61 -60.28 9.68
N LYS A 214 -100.51 -60.75 9.07
CA LYS A 214 -100.42 -62.08 8.47
C LYS A 214 -100.49 -63.22 9.49
N GLN A 215 -100.08 -63.03 10.75
CA GLN A 215 -100.26 -64.04 11.81
C GLN A 215 -101.70 -64.05 12.34
N LYS A 216 -102.34 -62.88 12.46
CA LYS A 216 -103.76 -62.73 12.84
C LYS A 216 -104.67 -63.24 11.72
N ILE A 217 -104.36 -62.89 10.47
CA ILE A 217 -104.97 -63.44 9.26
C ILE A 217 -104.70 -64.94 9.22
N LYS A 218 -103.47 -65.43 9.44
CA LYS A 218 -103.22 -66.88 9.46
C LYS A 218 -104.00 -67.60 10.55
N HIS A 219 -104.13 -67.06 11.77
CA HIS A 219 -104.96 -67.68 12.80
C HIS A 219 -106.45 -67.64 12.43
N LEU A 220 -106.91 -66.55 11.81
CA LEU A 220 -108.26 -66.47 11.25
C LEU A 220 -108.43 -67.40 10.04
N GLU A 221 -107.39 -67.66 9.25
CA GLU A 221 -107.37 -68.62 8.15
C GLU A 221 -107.31 -70.04 8.68
N ASP A 222 -106.53 -70.38 9.71
CA ASP A 222 -106.53 -71.71 10.33
C ASP A 222 -107.92 -72.01 10.95
N ASN A 223 -108.60 -71.00 11.53
CA ASN A 223 -110.00 -71.09 11.97
C ASN A 223 -110.96 -71.23 10.78
N VAL A 224 -110.84 -70.35 9.78
CA VAL A 224 -111.68 -70.33 8.58
C VAL A 224 -111.35 -71.49 7.62
N GLU A 225 -110.25 -72.22 7.82
CA GLU A 225 -109.86 -73.43 7.10
C GLU A 225 -110.38 -74.68 7.82
N ALA A 226 -110.71 -74.60 9.11
CA ALA A 226 -111.68 -75.53 9.71
C ALA A 226 -113.10 -75.29 9.13
N GLU A 227 -113.49 -74.03 8.93
CA GLU A 227 -114.76 -73.65 8.28
C GLU A 227 -114.75 -73.79 6.74
N ARG A 228 -113.58 -73.95 6.10
CA ARG A 228 -113.41 -74.19 4.65
C ARG A 228 -113.01 -75.62 4.32
N ALA A 229 -112.42 -76.40 5.21
CA ALA A 229 -112.46 -77.86 5.09
C ALA A 229 -113.92 -78.35 5.01
N THR A 230 -114.86 -77.58 5.57
CA THR A 230 -116.32 -77.79 5.52
C THR A 230 -117.07 -76.95 4.47
N HIS A 231 -116.39 -76.09 3.67
CA HIS A 231 -117.03 -75.20 2.67
C HIS A 231 -116.29 -75.08 1.31
N LEU A 232 -115.03 -75.49 1.18
CA LEU A 232 -114.31 -75.62 -0.10
C LEU A 232 -114.43 -77.03 -0.72
N GLU A 233 -114.91 -78.02 0.05
CA GLU A 233 -115.63 -79.17 -0.56
C GLU A 233 -116.82 -78.67 -1.40
N SER A 234 -117.44 -77.54 -0.98
CA SER A 234 -118.38 -76.75 -1.78
C SER A 234 -117.72 -75.70 -2.70
N LYS A 235 -116.58 -76.05 -3.32
CA LYS A 235 -116.40 -76.02 -4.79
C LYS A 235 -116.35 -74.64 -5.49
N PHE A 236 -115.99 -74.63 -6.77
CA PHE A 236 -116.11 -73.54 -7.78
C PHE A 236 -115.44 -72.18 -7.52
N ASN A 237 -115.24 -71.73 -6.29
CA ASN A 237 -114.30 -70.62 -6.00
C ASN A 237 -112.86 -70.95 -6.46
N SER A 238 -112.58 -72.24 -6.67
CA SER A 238 -111.35 -72.79 -7.26
C SER A 238 -111.03 -72.29 -8.67
N GLU A 239 -112.03 -72.02 -9.52
CA GLU A 239 -111.77 -71.76 -10.96
C GLU A 239 -111.54 -70.27 -11.25
N VAL A 240 -112.28 -69.37 -10.59
CA VAL A 240 -112.15 -67.91 -10.80
C VAL A 240 -110.80 -67.37 -10.28
N ILE A 241 -110.27 -67.98 -9.21
CA ILE A 241 -108.98 -67.59 -8.62
C ILE A 241 -107.80 -68.07 -9.48
N GLN A 242 -107.87 -69.25 -10.11
CA GLN A 242 -106.77 -69.84 -10.88
C GLN A 242 -106.28 -68.94 -12.04
N LEU A 243 -107.20 -68.34 -12.80
CA LEU A 243 -106.81 -67.44 -13.90
C LEU A 243 -106.11 -66.18 -13.42
N ARG A 244 -106.50 -65.64 -12.25
CA ARG A 244 -105.84 -64.45 -11.68
C ARG A 244 -104.55 -64.77 -10.93
N ILE A 245 -104.43 -65.99 -10.41
CA ILE A 245 -103.16 -66.51 -9.89
C ILE A 245 -102.15 -66.64 -11.02
N HIS A 246 -102.50 -67.16 -12.21
CA HIS A 246 -101.53 -67.38 -13.28
C HIS A 246 -100.83 -66.09 -13.77
N ASP A 247 -101.57 -64.99 -13.97
CA ASP A 247 -101.00 -63.67 -14.28
C ASP A 247 -99.95 -63.23 -13.24
N LEU A 248 -100.30 -63.40 -11.95
CA LEU A 248 -99.47 -63.02 -10.82
C LEU A 248 -98.31 -63.99 -10.61
N GLU A 249 -98.44 -65.26 -10.93
CA GLU A 249 -97.37 -66.26 -10.89
C GLU A 249 -96.31 -65.97 -11.95
N ASN A 250 -96.71 -65.60 -13.17
CA ASN A 250 -95.78 -65.19 -14.23
C ASN A 250 -95.01 -63.93 -13.82
N ALA A 251 -95.70 -62.91 -13.30
CA ALA A 251 -95.03 -61.70 -12.77
C ALA A 251 -94.11 -62.02 -11.58
N LEU A 252 -94.58 -62.86 -10.64
CA LEU A 252 -93.81 -63.34 -9.49
C LEU A 252 -92.63 -64.22 -9.90
N GLN A 253 -92.68 -64.92 -11.03
CA GLN A 253 -91.56 -65.69 -11.57
C GLN A 253 -90.50 -64.79 -12.21
N VAL A 254 -90.89 -63.69 -12.87
CA VAL A 254 -89.94 -62.66 -13.32
C VAL A 254 -89.30 -61.95 -12.11
N GLU A 255 -90.10 -61.54 -11.12
CA GLU A 255 -89.61 -60.98 -9.85
C GLU A 255 -88.73 -61.97 -9.08
N LYS A 256 -89.05 -63.27 -9.07
CA LYS A 256 -88.18 -64.31 -8.48
C LYS A 256 -86.93 -64.54 -9.29
N ALA A 257 -86.94 -64.34 -10.60
CA ALA A 257 -85.74 -64.43 -11.43
C ALA A 257 -84.82 -63.23 -11.19
N THR A 258 -85.34 -62.00 -11.11
CA THR A 258 -84.57 -60.80 -10.76
C THR A 258 -84.11 -60.82 -9.30
N LEU A 259 -84.92 -61.33 -8.35
CA LEU A 259 -84.51 -61.55 -6.97
C LEU A 259 -83.51 -62.68 -6.82
N ALA A 260 -83.62 -63.79 -7.57
CA ALA A 260 -82.60 -64.83 -7.57
C ALA A 260 -81.30 -64.34 -8.22
N GLN A 261 -81.39 -63.51 -9.26
CA GLN A 261 -80.24 -62.91 -9.91
C GLN A 261 -79.55 -61.89 -8.98
N THR A 262 -80.29 -60.95 -8.38
CA THR A 262 -79.74 -60.00 -7.40
C THR A 262 -79.29 -60.67 -6.10
N HIS A 263 -79.90 -61.78 -5.68
CA HIS A 263 -79.38 -62.61 -4.57
C HIS A 263 -78.11 -63.36 -4.99
N SER A 264 -77.96 -63.78 -6.26
CA SER A 264 -76.71 -64.36 -6.78
C SER A 264 -75.60 -63.31 -6.97
N GLU A 265 -75.97 -62.08 -7.31
CA GLU A 265 -75.08 -60.92 -7.37
C GLU A 265 -74.67 -60.50 -5.96
N LEU A 266 -75.59 -60.50 -4.98
CA LEU A 266 -75.29 -60.31 -3.56
C LEU A 266 -74.50 -61.46 -2.96
N ASP A 267 -74.71 -62.72 -3.36
CA ASP A 267 -73.91 -63.87 -2.90
C ASP A 267 -72.54 -63.92 -3.58
N THR A 268 -72.38 -63.40 -4.80
CA THR A 268 -71.06 -63.21 -5.40
C THR A 268 -70.35 -61.96 -4.86
N LEU A 269 -71.09 -60.92 -4.49
CA LEU A 269 -70.56 -59.78 -3.72
C LEU A 269 -70.16 -60.22 -2.31
N ARG A 270 -70.94 -61.09 -1.66
CA ARG A 270 -70.65 -61.69 -0.35
C ARG A 270 -69.49 -62.67 -0.42
N LYS A 271 -69.38 -63.49 -1.48
CA LYS A 271 -68.18 -64.28 -1.76
C LYS A 271 -66.97 -63.38 -1.95
N ARG A 272 -67.07 -62.30 -2.72
CA ARG A 272 -65.99 -61.29 -2.84
C ARG A 272 -65.66 -60.61 -1.51
N PHE A 273 -66.64 -60.33 -0.65
CA PHE A 273 -66.38 -59.83 0.70
C PHE A 273 -65.70 -60.89 1.57
N CYS A 274 -66.12 -62.16 1.53
CA CYS A 274 -65.44 -63.25 2.22
C CYS A 274 -64.05 -63.58 1.62
N GLU A 275 -63.83 -63.33 0.32
CA GLU A 275 -62.53 -63.42 -0.36
C GLU A 275 -61.63 -62.25 0.02
N VAL A 276 -62.16 -61.03 0.18
CA VAL A 276 -61.44 -59.85 0.70
C VAL A 276 -61.18 -59.97 2.20
N GLU A 277 -62.11 -60.51 2.99
CA GLU A 277 -61.90 -60.86 4.39
C GLU A 277 -60.91 -62.02 4.53
N ALA A 278 -60.94 -63.02 3.65
CA ALA A 278 -59.94 -64.09 3.63
C ALA A 278 -58.57 -63.56 3.18
N ALA A 279 -58.51 -62.66 2.20
CA ALA A 279 -57.29 -61.99 1.78
C ALA A 279 -56.73 -61.13 2.92
N TYR A 280 -57.54 -60.26 3.52
CA TYR A 280 -57.18 -59.44 4.68
C TYR A 280 -56.76 -60.27 5.89
N ASN A 281 -57.47 -61.36 6.21
CA ASN A 281 -57.05 -62.28 7.27
C ASN A 281 -55.79 -63.05 6.88
N SER A 282 -55.57 -63.38 5.60
CA SER A 282 -54.32 -64.01 5.14
C SER A 282 -53.14 -63.04 5.17
N GLU A 283 -53.37 -61.76 4.87
CA GLU A 283 -52.38 -60.67 4.90
C GLU A 283 -52.06 -60.29 6.36
N LYS A 284 -53.08 -60.21 7.23
CA LYS A 284 -52.92 -60.10 8.69
C LYS A 284 -52.16 -61.29 9.25
N ASN A 285 -52.52 -62.52 8.88
CA ASN A 285 -51.77 -63.72 9.29
C ASN A 285 -50.35 -63.73 8.69
N CYS A 286 -50.14 -63.16 7.51
CA CYS A 286 -48.81 -62.99 6.90
C CYS A 286 -48.00 -61.93 7.64
N ALA A 287 -48.61 -60.82 8.07
CA ALA A 287 -48.01 -59.79 8.91
C ALA A 287 -47.71 -60.29 10.33
N GLU A 288 -48.58 -61.13 10.90
CA GLU A 288 -48.32 -61.86 12.15
C GLU A 288 -47.16 -62.85 11.97
N GLN A 289 -47.13 -63.64 10.89
CA GLN A 289 -45.98 -64.49 10.57
C GLN A 289 -44.70 -63.70 10.25
N LEU A 290 -44.79 -62.51 9.65
CA LEU A 290 -43.65 -61.64 9.34
C LEU A 290 -43.13 -60.96 10.61
N THR A 291 -44.00 -60.58 11.54
CA THR A 291 -43.59 -60.07 12.86
C THR A 291 -43.13 -61.18 13.80
N GLU A 292 -43.60 -62.41 13.66
CA GLU A 292 -42.98 -63.59 14.30
C GLU A 292 -41.61 -63.92 13.67
N LYS A 293 -41.47 -63.88 12.34
CA LYS A 293 -40.16 -64.01 11.67
C LYS A 293 -39.21 -62.88 12.05
N LEU A 294 -39.72 -61.65 12.21
CA LEU A 294 -38.95 -60.50 12.70
C LEU A 294 -38.50 -60.76 14.13
N LYS A 295 -39.42 -61.02 15.08
CA LYS A 295 -39.11 -61.36 16.48
C LYS A 295 -38.15 -62.55 16.59
N LYS A 296 -38.29 -63.55 15.71
CA LYS A 296 -37.38 -64.69 15.65
C LYS A 296 -36.00 -64.27 15.13
N SER A 297 -35.92 -63.43 14.10
CA SER A 297 -34.65 -62.86 13.63
C SER A 297 -34.01 -61.90 14.64
N GLU A 298 -34.79 -61.18 15.44
CA GLU A 298 -34.34 -60.35 16.58
C GLU A 298 -33.83 -61.23 17.72
N GLN A 299 -34.50 -62.36 18.00
CA GLN A 299 -34.03 -63.36 18.97
C GLN A 299 -32.78 -64.10 18.47
N ASP A 300 -32.73 -64.49 17.21
CA ASP A 300 -31.57 -65.12 16.57
C ASP A 300 -30.39 -64.14 16.50
N PHE A 301 -30.65 -62.85 16.25
CA PHE A 301 -29.64 -61.78 16.32
C PHE A 301 -29.21 -61.49 17.76
N CYS A 302 -30.12 -61.51 18.74
CA CYS A 302 -29.78 -61.39 20.17
C CYS A 302 -28.96 -62.60 20.65
N MET A 303 -29.31 -63.81 20.21
CA MET A 303 -28.51 -65.02 20.43
C MET A 303 -27.16 -64.93 19.71
N LEU A 304 -27.09 -64.39 18.49
CA LEU A 304 -25.83 -64.16 17.77
C LEU A 304 -24.96 -63.12 18.50
N VAL A 305 -25.54 -62.00 18.96
CA VAL A 305 -24.86 -60.97 19.76
C VAL A 305 -24.38 -61.53 21.09
N ASN A 306 -25.16 -62.39 21.76
CA ASN A 306 -24.75 -63.03 23.00
C ASN A 306 -23.72 -64.15 22.76
N ARG A 307 -23.78 -64.86 21.63
CA ARG A 307 -22.75 -65.80 21.19
C ARG A 307 -21.46 -65.07 20.84
N LEU A 308 -21.53 -63.94 20.13
CA LEU A 308 -20.40 -63.08 19.81
C LEU A 308 -19.81 -62.41 21.06
N LYS A 309 -20.64 -62.00 22.04
CA LYS A 309 -20.17 -61.59 23.37
C LYS A 309 -19.43 -62.74 24.05
N SER A 310 -19.98 -63.95 24.06
CA SER A 310 -19.29 -65.11 24.64
C SER A 310 -18.02 -65.49 23.86
N GLU A 311 -17.99 -65.36 22.54
CA GLU A 311 -16.78 -65.54 21.72
C GLU A 311 -15.74 -64.43 21.99
N ILE A 312 -16.17 -63.19 22.23
CA ILE A 312 -15.30 -62.07 22.64
C ILE A 312 -14.80 -62.30 24.07
N GLU A 313 -15.62 -62.81 24.98
CA GLU A 313 -15.26 -63.09 26.37
C GLU A 313 -14.33 -64.31 26.47
N GLN A 314 -14.56 -65.35 25.65
CA GLN A 314 -13.64 -66.46 25.43
C GLN A 314 -12.35 -65.99 24.75
N LYS A 315 -12.39 -65.08 23.77
CA LYS A 315 -11.20 -64.46 23.16
C LYS A 315 -10.47 -63.55 24.15
N ASN A 316 -11.16 -62.86 25.05
CA ASN A 316 -10.56 -62.04 26.11
C ASN A 316 -9.93 -62.91 27.20
N ASN A 317 -10.52 -64.07 27.52
CA ASN A 317 -9.92 -65.07 28.39
C ASN A 317 -8.72 -65.77 27.73
N LEU A 318 -8.79 -66.08 26.43
CA LEU A 318 -7.65 -66.55 25.64
C LEU A 318 -6.57 -65.48 25.50
N ILE A 319 -6.92 -64.21 25.35
CA ILE A 319 -5.99 -63.08 25.39
C ILE A 319 -5.37 -63.00 26.78
N ALA A 320 -6.13 -63.04 27.87
CA ALA A 320 -5.59 -63.03 29.23
C ALA A 320 -4.67 -64.24 29.51
N GLU A 321 -5.01 -65.42 29.01
CA GLU A 321 -4.12 -66.58 28.99
C GLU A 321 -2.87 -66.34 28.14
N LEU A 322 -2.98 -65.71 26.97
CA LEU A 322 -1.86 -65.40 26.09
C LEU A 322 -0.98 -64.29 26.65
N THR A 323 -1.51 -63.29 27.33
CA THR A 323 -0.75 -62.29 28.09
C THR A 323 -0.11 -62.95 29.32
N GLY A 324 -0.78 -63.89 29.96
CA GLY A 324 -0.20 -64.71 31.04
C GLY A 324 0.94 -65.60 30.56
N LYS A 325 0.75 -66.28 29.43
CA LYS A 325 1.78 -67.09 28.74
C LYS A 325 2.91 -66.22 28.22
N GLN A 326 2.63 -65.05 27.67
CA GLN A 326 3.64 -64.06 27.25
C GLN A 326 4.44 -63.58 28.47
N LYS A 327 3.79 -63.25 29.60
CA LYS A 327 4.46 -62.88 30.85
C LYS A 327 5.26 -64.04 31.45
N HIS A 328 4.82 -65.29 31.23
CA HIS A 328 5.58 -66.49 31.61
C HIS A 328 6.75 -66.78 30.66
N ILE A 329 6.63 -66.44 29.37
CA ILE A 329 7.71 -66.50 28.38
C ILE A 329 8.70 -65.36 28.61
N GLU A 330 8.25 -64.19 29.04
CA GLU A 330 9.05 -63.00 29.35
C GLU A 330 9.82 -63.17 30.67
N ASN A 331 9.15 -63.64 31.74
CA ASN A 331 9.82 -64.16 32.93
C ASN A 331 10.77 -65.33 32.58
N GLY A 332 10.34 -66.22 31.68
CA GLY A 332 11.16 -67.31 31.16
C GLY A 332 12.38 -66.85 30.36
N TYR A 333 12.29 -65.67 29.72
CA TYR A 333 13.37 -65.00 29.01
C TYR A 333 14.35 -64.37 30.00
N ILE A 334 13.84 -63.73 31.06
CA ILE A 334 14.64 -63.20 32.17
C ILE A 334 15.38 -64.34 32.87
N THR A 335 14.72 -65.45 33.20
CA THR A 335 15.40 -66.62 33.79
C THR A 335 16.34 -67.31 32.80
N MET A 336 16.05 -67.30 31.49
CA MET A 336 17.01 -67.73 30.45
C MET A 336 18.19 -66.78 30.32
N GLU A 337 18.03 -65.48 30.57
CA GLU A 337 19.10 -64.49 30.50
C GLU A 337 19.99 -64.55 31.77
N GLU A 338 19.39 -64.83 32.92
CA GLU A 338 20.07 -65.21 34.16
C GLU A 338 20.80 -66.56 34.02
N GLU A 339 20.16 -67.59 33.47
CA GLU A 339 20.80 -68.88 33.14
C GLU A 339 21.86 -68.72 32.04
N LEU A 340 21.74 -67.78 31.10
CA LEU A 340 22.79 -67.44 30.14
C LEU A 340 23.94 -66.68 30.81
N ALA A 341 23.69 -65.87 31.84
CA ALA A 341 24.74 -65.25 32.65
C ALA A 341 25.46 -66.29 33.53
N ILE A 342 24.71 -67.24 34.10
CA ILE A 342 25.24 -68.37 34.89
C ILE A 342 26.01 -69.35 33.99
N THR A 343 25.51 -69.70 32.80
CA THR A 343 26.23 -70.58 31.86
C THR A 343 27.41 -69.87 31.19
N LYS A 344 27.39 -68.55 30.99
CA LYS A 344 28.60 -67.77 30.63
C LYS A 344 29.63 -67.78 31.76
N LYS A 345 29.22 -67.62 33.03
CA LYS A 345 30.12 -67.83 34.18
C LYS A 345 30.68 -69.25 34.21
N HIS A 346 29.85 -70.26 33.96
CA HIS A 346 30.30 -71.63 33.88
C HIS A 346 31.24 -71.87 32.70
N TYR A 347 31.02 -71.23 31.54
CA TYR A 347 31.93 -71.30 30.39
C TYR A 347 33.31 -70.75 30.75
N TYR A 348 33.39 -69.59 31.41
CA TYR A 348 34.67 -69.07 31.91
C TYR A 348 35.32 -70.00 32.94
N SER A 349 34.56 -70.53 33.90
CA SER A 349 35.11 -71.50 34.86
C SER A 349 35.52 -72.82 34.20
N LEU A 350 34.88 -73.20 33.09
CA LEU A 350 35.19 -74.41 32.34
C LEU A 350 36.40 -74.22 31.42
N GLU A 351 36.60 -73.02 30.87
CA GLU A 351 37.84 -72.64 30.18
C GLU A 351 39.02 -72.61 31.16
N GLU A 352 38.80 -72.14 32.39
CA GLU A 352 39.77 -72.20 33.50
C GLU A 352 40.07 -73.65 33.92
N ILE A 353 39.04 -74.48 34.14
CA ILE A 353 39.19 -75.92 34.42
C ILE A 353 39.83 -76.68 33.24
N HIS A 354 39.56 -76.35 31.98
CA HIS A 354 40.25 -76.96 30.83
C HIS A 354 41.73 -76.57 30.78
N LYS A 355 42.07 -75.35 31.20
CA LYS A 355 43.45 -74.85 31.31
C LYS A 355 44.20 -75.51 32.47
N ASP A 356 43.49 -75.90 33.53
CA ASP A 356 44.04 -76.66 34.65
C ASP A 356 44.16 -78.15 34.36
N ASN A 357 43.15 -78.76 33.71
CA ASN A 357 43.26 -80.12 33.18
C ASN A 357 44.40 -80.25 32.15
N LEU A 358 44.68 -79.19 31.36
CA LEU A 358 45.85 -79.14 30.49
C LEU A 358 47.16 -79.02 31.28
N ARG A 359 47.19 -78.29 32.40
CA ARG A 359 48.35 -78.26 33.32
C ARG A 359 48.57 -79.62 34.01
N GLU A 360 47.52 -80.34 34.37
CA GLU A 360 47.62 -81.69 34.93
C GLU A 360 48.04 -82.71 33.87
N LEU A 361 47.55 -82.61 32.62
CA LEU A 361 48.05 -83.42 31.52
C LEU A 361 49.54 -83.12 31.22
N GLN A 362 49.99 -81.87 31.33
CA GLN A 362 51.42 -81.56 31.24
C GLN A 362 52.21 -82.13 32.43
N SER A 363 51.74 -82.01 33.68
CA SER A 363 52.47 -82.53 34.84
C SER A 363 52.54 -84.06 34.87
N VAL A 364 51.51 -84.77 34.39
CA VAL A 364 51.53 -86.22 34.21
C VAL A 364 52.51 -86.64 33.11
N VAL A 365 52.64 -85.87 32.03
CA VAL A 365 53.61 -86.14 30.94
C VAL A 365 55.04 -85.81 31.37
N ASP A 366 55.29 -84.68 32.02
CA ASP A 366 56.62 -84.25 32.47
C ASP A 366 57.20 -85.19 33.53
N ASN A 367 56.36 -85.71 34.44
CA ASN A 367 56.75 -86.73 35.43
C ASN A 367 57.23 -88.05 34.79
N PHE A 368 56.85 -88.35 33.55
CA PHE A 368 57.25 -89.59 32.85
C PHE A 368 58.60 -89.50 32.12
N ILE A 369 59.24 -88.32 32.06
CA ILE A 369 60.47 -88.11 31.29
C ILE A 369 61.73 -88.20 32.18
N SER A 370 61.61 -88.23 33.52
CA SER A 370 62.76 -88.18 34.45
C SER A 370 62.70 -89.18 35.63
N SER A 371 62.88 -90.48 35.37
CA SER A 371 63.67 -91.37 36.24
C SER A 371 63.78 -92.81 35.70
N HIS A 372 64.88 -93.13 35.02
CA HIS A 372 65.41 -94.49 34.97
C HIS A 372 66.59 -94.61 35.95
N HIS A 373 66.76 -95.79 36.55
CA HIS A 373 67.76 -96.13 37.59
C HIS A 373 67.45 -95.53 38.99
N GLU A 374 67.63 -96.22 40.14
CA GLU A 374 68.25 -97.55 40.34
C GLU A 374 67.82 -98.28 41.66
N VAL A 375 68.09 -99.60 41.71
CA VAL A 375 68.19 -100.54 42.87
C VAL A 375 67.09 -100.54 43.98
N GLY A 376 66.44 -101.71 44.18
CA GLY A 376 65.88 -102.06 45.50
C GLY A 376 64.92 -103.26 45.56
N LYS A 377 65.29 -104.31 46.31
CA LYS A 377 64.46 -105.50 46.67
C LYS A 377 63.13 -105.06 47.33
N GLU A 378 62.00 -105.78 47.27
CA GLU A 378 61.78 -107.24 47.21
C GLU A 378 60.41 -107.61 46.56
N ARG A 379 59.98 -108.88 46.57
CA ARG A 379 58.82 -109.37 45.77
C ARG A 379 57.44 -109.10 46.42
N VAL A 380 56.46 -108.62 45.63
CA VAL A 380 55.07 -109.13 45.46
C VAL A 380 54.45 -108.49 44.19
N LYS A 381 53.30 -109.00 43.70
CA LYS A 381 52.63 -108.71 42.40
C LYS A 381 51.48 -107.66 42.55
N PRO A 382 50.62 -107.37 41.52
CA PRO A 382 50.91 -106.41 40.44
C PRO A 382 49.74 -105.44 40.12
N ALA A 383 49.94 -104.12 40.20
CA ALA A 383 48.95 -103.15 39.69
C ALA A 383 49.62 -101.81 39.30
N GLY A 384 49.88 -101.59 38.02
CA GLY A 384 50.64 -100.41 37.57
C GLY A 384 50.56 -100.08 36.07
N PHE A 385 49.56 -100.59 35.34
CA PHE A 385 49.35 -100.22 33.93
C PHE A 385 47.86 -100.17 33.55
N SER A 386 47.05 -101.12 34.03
CA SER A 386 45.58 -101.10 33.85
C SER A 386 44.98 -99.78 34.32
N VAL A 387 45.20 -99.41 35.59
CA VAL A 387 44.65 -98.20 36.22
C VAL A 387 45.00 -96.91 35.48
N LEU A 388 46.18 -96.81 34.86
CA LEU A 388 46.65 -95.61 34.15
C LEU A 388 46.07 -95.54 32.73
N LEU A 389 45.90 -96.68 32.06
CA LEU A 389 45.21 -96.78 30.78
C LEU A 389 43.70 -96.58 30.96
N GLU A 390 43.13 -97.12 32.04
CA GLU A 390 41.73 -96.92 32.45
C GLU A 390 41.44 -95.45 32.81
N THR A 391 42.30 -94.73 33.55
CA THR A 391 42.07 -93.29 33.81
C THR A 391 42.18 -92.45 32.55
N LEU A 392 43.17 -92.68 31.68
CA LEU A 392 43.24 -91.99 30.38
C LEU A 392 42.03 -92.31 29.48
N GLN A 393 41.61 -93.58 29.43
CA GLN A 393 40.45 -94.01 28.66
C GLN A 393 39.15 -93.44 29.24
N HIS A 394 39.02 -93.35 30.57
CA HIS A 394 37.86 -92.76 31.23
C HIS A 394 37.78 -91.24 31.00
N ILE A 395 38.90 -90.51 31.09
CA ILE A 395 39.00 -89.08 30.77
C ILE A 395 38.66 -88.81 29.30
N LEU A 396 39.17 -89.64 28.38
CA LEU A 396 38.87 -89.50 26.94
C LEU A 396 37.41 -89.86 26.61
N THR A 397 36.80 -90.85 27.28
CA THR A 397 35.37 -91.13 27.12
C THR A 397 34.47 -90.08 27.77
N ASP A 398 34.86 -89.49 28.91
CA ASP A 398 34.12 -88.38 29.52
C ASP A 398 34.12 -87.16 28.59
N ASN A 399 35.30 -86.76 28.08
CA ASN A 399 35.41 -85.68 27.11
C ASN A 399 34.63 -85.96 25.81
N ARG A 400 34.64 -87.22 25.31
CA ARG A 400 33.85 -87.60 24.14
C ARG A 400 32.35 -87.50 24.41
N ASN A 401 31.87 -88.10 25.49
CA ASN A 401 30.44 -88.10 25.83
C ASN A 401 29.94 -86.67 26.08
N ARG A 402 30.75 -85.82 26.72
CA ARG A 402 30.44 -84.40 26.94
C ARG A 402 30.41 -83.61 25.63
N LEU A 403 31.28 -83.90 24.65
CA LEU A 403 31.20 -83.31 23.31
C LEU A 403 29.94 -83.76 22.54
N GLU A 404 29.56 -85.04 22.65
CA GLU A 404 28.30 -85.58 22.11
C GLU A 404 27.10 -84.83 22.72
N ASP A 405 27.09 -84.68 24.05
CA ASP A 405 26.11 -83.92 24.83
C ASP A 405 26.04 -82.43 24.41
N PHE A 406 27.19 -81.78 24.21
CA PHE A 406 27.23 -80.39 23.74
C PHE A 406 26.73 -80.26 22.29
N SER A 407 26.99 -81.26 21.43
CA SER A 407 26.43 -81.31 20.08
C SER A 407 24.90 -81.44 20.12
N ASN A 408 24.38 -82.36 20.94
CA ASN A 408 22.93 -82.56 21.13
C ASN A 408 22.25 -81.30 21.69
N LYS A 409 22.89 -80.62 22.67
CA LYS A 409 22.42 -79.34 23.22
C LYS A 409 22.46 -78.21 22.17
N LEU A 410 23.46 -78.21 21.28
CA LEU A 410 23.58 -77.25 20.18
C LEU A 410 22.51 -77.47 19.09
N GLU A 411 22.17 -78.71 18.76
CA GLU A 411 21.04 -79.01 17.85
C GLU A 411 19.69 -78.66 18.48
N ALA A 412 19.47 -78.99 19.76
CA ALA A 412 18.28 -78.56 20.48
C ALA A 412 18.12 -77.03 20.50
N ALA A 413 19.22 -76.29 20.72
CA ALA A 413 19.24 -74.83 20.64
C ALA A 413 18.96 -74.29 19.22
N LYS A 414 19.50 -74.93 18.18
CA LYS A 414 19.18 -74.60 16.78
C LYS A 414 17.71 -74.83 16.45
N TYR A 415 17.13 -75.96 16.89
CA TYR A 415 15.72 -76.28 16.68
C TYR A 415 14.80 -75.29 17.42
N GLY A 416 15.17 -74.93 18.66
CA GLY A 416 14.51 -73.84 19.39
C GLY A 416 14.57 -72.51 18.64
N TYR A 417 15.74 -72.14 18.11
CA TYR A 417 15.92 -70.93 17.31
C TYR A 417 15.06 -70.94 16.04
N THR A 418 15.06 -72.03 15.25
CA THR A 418 14.22 -72.11 14.05
C THR A 418 12.74 -71.97 14.40
N ARG A 419 12.26 -72.68 15.44
CA ARG A 419 10.87 -72.61 15.90
C ARG A 419 10.49 -71.18 16.32
N VAL A 420 11.34 -70.49 17.09
CA VAL A 420 11.12 -69.09 17.47
C VAL A 420 11.13 -68.15 16.26
N THR A 421 11.97 -68.38 15.24
CA THR A 421 11.90 -67.56 14.01
C THR A 421 10.65 -67.81 13.16
N GLU A 422 10.00 -68.97 13.30
CA GLU A 422 8.74 -69.31 12.63
C GLU A 422 7.54 -68.77 13.40
N GLU A 423 7.53 -68.91 14.73
CA GLU A 423 6.60 -68.23 15.64
C GLU A 423 6.65 -66.71 15.43
N MET A 424 7.84 -66.10 15.32
CA MET A 424 8.00 -64.66 15.05
C MET A 424 7.50 -64.24 13.66
N LYS A 425 7.65 -65.07 12.62
CA LYS A 425 7.06 -64.82 11.29
C LYS A 425 5.53 -64.89 11.33
N SER A 426 4.99 -65.89 12.04
CA SER A 426 3.55 -66.08 12.24
C SER A 426 2.95 -64.91 13.02
N ALA A 427 3.57 -64.50 14.13
CA ALA A 427 3.19 -63.33 14.90
C ALA A 427 3.25 -62.04 14.07
N LYS A 428 4.29 -61.84 13.26
CA LYS A 428 4.38 -60.67 12.36
C LYS A 428 3.28 -60.67 11.30
N ALA A 429 2.93 -61.82 10.73
CA ALA A 429 1.81 -61.93 9.79
C ALA A 429 0.46 -61.63 10.47
N MET A 430 0.26 -62.15 11.68
CA MET A 430 -0.93 -61.87 12.49
C MET A 430 -1.04 -60.37 12.83
N ILE A 431 0.05 -59.74 13.27
CA ILE A 431 0.11 -58.29 13.53
C ILE A 431 -0.22 -57.51 12.27
N GLN A 432 0.33 -57.87 11.10
CA GLN A 432 -0.03 -57.21 9.84
C GLN A 432 -1.54 -57.32 9.58
N THR A 433 -2.13 -58.51 9.66
CA THR A 433 -3.58 -58.66 9.47
C THR A 433 -4.41 -57.92 10.53
N LEU A 434 -3.90 -57.69 11.74
CA LEU A 434 -4.57 -56.87 12.74
C LEU A 434 -4.46 -55.37 12.42
N CYS A 435 -3.32 -54.90 11.88
CA CYS A 435 -3.19 -53.54 11.36
C CYS A 435 -4.12 -53.30 10.16
N ASP A 436 -4.12 -54.21 9.17
CA ASP A 436 -4.96 -54.13 7.97
C ASP A 436 -6.47 -54.09 8.35
N ASN A 437 -6.87 -54.88 9.36
CA ASN A 437 -8.24 -54.85 9.90
C ASN A 437 -8.52 -53.58 10.72
N LEU A 438 -7.57 -53.08 11.50
CA LEU A 438 -7.73 -51.84 12.28
C LEU A 438 -7.92 -50.63 11.36
N GLU A 439 -7.06 -50.47 10.33
CA GLU A 439 -7.20 -49.42 9.31
C GLU A 439 -8.56 -49.51 8.62
N LYS A 440 -9.02 -50.73 8.29
CA LYS A 440 -10.35 -50.92 7.72
C LYS A 440 -11.47 -50.51 8.68
N THR A 441 -11.44 -50.96 9.95
CA THR A 441 -12.44 -50.54 10.94
C THR A 441 -12.40 -49.04 11.25
N GLN A 442 -11.25 -48.39 11.10
CA GLN A 442 -11.13 -46.94 11.21
C GLN A 442 -11.78 -46.25 10.01
N CYS A 443 -11.58 -46.74 8.78
CA CYS A 443 -12.27 -46.22 7.59
C CYS A 443 -13.79 -46.41 7.69
N ASP A 444 -14.24 -47.58 8.18
CA ASP A 444 -15.66 -47.88 8.40
C ASP A 444 -16.24 -46.95 9.48
N LEU A 445 -15.54 -46.75 10.61
CA LEU A 445 -15.93 -45.80 11.68
C LEU A 445 -15.99 -44.36 11.16
N GLU A 446 -14.97 -43.90 10.44
CA GLU A 446 -14.92 -42.58 9.81
C GLU A 446 -16.07 -42.37 8.81
N SER A 447 -16.56 -43.43 8.16
CA SER A 447 -17.74 -43.36 7.28
C SER A 447 -19.03 -43.22 8.09
N ALA A 448 -19.16 -43.97 9.19
CA ALA A 448 -20.30 -43.90 10.10
C ALA A 448 -20.36 -42.56 10.87
N GLU A 449 -19.22 -41.95 11.22
CA GLU A 449 -19.18 -40.60 11.79
C GLU A 449 -19.68 -39.54 10.78
N LYS A 450 -19.28 -39.66 9.51
CA LYS A 450 -19.75 -38.77 8.43
C LYS A 450 -21.26 -38.94 8.19
N GLU A 451 -21.77 -40.16 8.20
CA GLU A 451 -23.22 -40.44 8.12
C GLU A 451 -23.97 -39.92 9.37
N SER A 452 -23.43 -40.12 10.57
CA SER A 452 -23.98 -39.62 11.82
C SER A 452 -24.05 -38.08 11.83
N HIS A 453 -23.04 -37.38 11.33
CA HIS A 453 -23.07 -35.93 11.15
C HIS A 453 -24.13 -35.48 10.12
N VAL A 454 -24.30 -36.19 9.00
CA VAL A 454 -25.36 -35.88 8.03
C VAL A 454 -26.75 -36.10 8.64
N LEU A 455 -26.94 -37.18 9.39
CA LEU A 455 -28.20 -37.46 10.11
C LEU A 455 -28.47 -36.41 11.20
N HIS A 456 -27.47 -36.03 12.00
CA HIS A 456 -27.63 -35.00 13.02
C HIS A 456 -27.96 -33.64 12.40
N THR A 457 -27.32 -33.27 11.29
CA THR A 457 -27.64 -32.03 10.54
C THR A 457 -29.10 -32.06 10.05
N ARG A 458 -29.54 -33.19 9.48
CA ARG A 458 -30.94 -33.39 9.07
C ARG A 458 -31.91 -33.34 10.25
N CYS A 459 -31.54 -33.86 11.42
CA CYS A 459 -32.35 -33.72 12.63
C CYS A 459 -32.46 -32.24 13.05
N THR A 460 -31.36 -31.48 13.05
CA THR A 460 -31.43 -30.04 13.37
C THR A 460 -32.23 -29.24 12.33
N ASP A 461 -32.18 -29.60 11.04
CA ASP A 461 -33.03 -29.00 10.00
C ASP A 461 -34.51 -29.33 10.22
N GLN A 462 -34.83 -30.54 10.70
CA GLN A 462 -36.18 -30.97 11.05
C GLN A 462 -36.68 -30.28 12.33
N GLU A 463 -35.83 -30.14 13.36
CA GLU A 463 -36.13 -29.37 14.57
C GLU A 463 -36.41 -27.89 14.26
N CYS A 464 -35.65 -27.27 13.34
CA CYS A 464 -35.94 -25.92 12.85
C CYS A 464 -37.29 -25.84 12.13
N GLN A 465 -37.62 -26.83 11.29
CA GLN A 465 -38.93 -26.89 10.63
C GLN A 465 -40.07 -27.08 11.63
N ILE A 466 -39.90 -27.93 12.64
CA ILE A 466 -40.87 -28.14 13.72
C ILE A 466 -41.06 -26.85 14.53
N ALA A 467 -39.99 -26.12 14.85
CA ALA A 467 -40.08 -24.83 15.55
C ALA A 467 -40.82 -23.75 14.73
N VAL A 468 -40.62 -23.71 13.41
CA VAL A 468 -41.39 -22.83 12.51
C VAL A 468 -42.86 -23.22 12.48
N LEU A 469 -43.17 -24.52 12.34
CA LEU A 469 -44.55 -25.02 12.35
C LEU A 469 -45.26 -24.80 13.70
N GLN A 470 -44.54 -24.93 14.82
CA GLN A 470 -45.05 -24.59 16.15
C GLN A 470 -45.39 -23.10 16.26
N MET A 471 -44.47 -22.22 15.86
CA MET A 471 -44.69 -20.77 15.86
C MET A 471 -45.87 -20.37 14.94
N ASP A 472 -46.04 -21.03 13.78
CA ASP A 472 -47.16 -20.73 12.88
C ASP A 472 -48.49 -21.32 13.38
N LEU A 473 -48.47 -22.44 14.12
CA LEU A 473 -49.62 -22.97 14.86
C LEU A 473 -50.02 -22.03 16.01
N GLU A 474 -49.07 -21.50 16.78
CA GLU A 474 -49.31 -20.48 17.81
C GLU A 474 -49.92 -19.20 17.20
N LYS A 475 -49.42 -18.72 16.05
CA LYS A 475 -50.03 -17.59 15.33
C LYS A 475 -51.46 -17.90 14.89
N ALA A 476 -51.72 -19.11 14.40
CA ALA A 476 -53.05 -19.53 13.98
C ALA A 476 -54.02 -19.64 15.17
N GLN A 477 -53.57 -20.17 16.31
CA GLN A 477 -54.34 -20.20 17.56
C GLN A 477 -54.63 -18.79 18.06
N ASN A 478 -53.61 -17.92 18.15
CA ASN A 478 -53.80 -16.52 18.56
C ASN A 478 -54.77 -15.78 17.63
N GLY A 479 -54.68 -15.99 16.32
CA GLY A 479 -55.62 -15.43 15.33
C GLY A 479 -57.06 -15.95 15.50
N TRP A 480 -57.23 -17.21 15.90
CA TRP A 480 -58.53 -17.79 16.24
C TRP A 480 -59.08 -17.27 17.57
N GLU A 481 -58.24 -17.10 18.59
CA GLU A 481 -58.64 -16.51 19.88
C GLU A 481 -59.01 -15.03 19.72
N GLU A 482 -58.28 -14.25 18.93
CA GLU A 482 -58.70 -12.90 18.53
C GLU A 482 -60.03 -12.92 17.76
N ALA A 483 -60.22 -13.85 16.82
CA ALA A 483 -61.47 -13.96 16.07
C ALA A 483 -62.66 -14.28 16.99
N LYS A 484 -62.47 -15.18 17.95
CA LYS A 484 -63.43 -15.53 19.00
C LYS A 484 -63.73 -14.34 19.92
N LEU A 485 -62.72 -13.56 20.30
CA LEU A 485 -62.91 -12.31 21.05
C LEU A 485 -63.63 -11.23 20.23
N ARG A 486 -63.39 -11.15 18.91
CA ARG A 486 -64.12 -10.26 17.99
C ARG A 486 -65.60 -10.68 17.89
N VAL A 487 -65.92 -11.96 17.72
CA VAL A 487 -67.30 -12.48 17.74
C VAL A 487 -67.98 -12.15 19.08
N LEU A 488 -67.35 -12.47 20.21
CA LEU A 488 -67.86 -12.14 21.55
C LEU A 488 -67.95 -10.63 21.84
N LYS A 489 -67.36 -9.76 21.01
CA LYS A 489 -67.57 -8.30 21.04
C LYS A 489 -68.77 -7.91 20.19
N CYS A 490 -68.87 -8.43 18.97
CA CYS A 490 -70.02 -8.25 18.08
C CYS A 490 -71.34 -8.75 18.71
N ASP A 491 -71.34 -9.90 19.38
CA ASP A 491 -72.52 -10.43 20.08
C ASP A 491 -72.98 -9.50 21.21
N ARG A 492 -72.03 -8.88 21.94
CA ARG A 492 -72.35 -7.88 22.97
C ARG A 492 -72.83 -6.56 22.37
N GLU A 493 -72.29 -6.16 21.23
CA GLU A 493 -72.76 -4.98 20.48
C GLU A 493 -74.17 -5.21 19.90
N LEU A 494 -74.46 -6.41 19.39
CA LEU A 494 -75.81 -6.82 18.96
C LEU A 494 -76.80 -6.89 20.13
N GLN A 495 -76.41 -7.43 21.29
CA GLN A 495 -77.25 -7.42 22.50
C GLN A 495 -77.48 -6.00 23.03
N ASN A 496 -76.49 -5.11 22.95
CA ASN A 496 -76.65 -3.71 23.32
C ASN A 496 -77.55 -2.96 22.34
N LEU A 497 -77.44 -3.23 21.04
CA LEU A 497 -78.35 -2.70 20.01
C LEU A 497 -79.77 -3.21 20.21
N ALA A 498 -79.97 -4.51 20.45
CA ALA A 498 -81.29 -5.08 20.72
C ALA A 498 -81.96 -4.41 21.93
N LYS A 499 -81.25 -4.29 23.05
CA LYS A 499 -81.73 -3.58 24.25
C LYS A 499 -81.97 -2.08 24.00
N ALA A 500 -81.18 -1.45 23.14
CA ALA A 500 -81.39 -0.07 22.75
C ALA A 500 -82.64 0.10 21.87
N TYR A 501 -82.94 -0.85 20.97
CA TYR A 501 -84.18 -0.89 20.19
C TYR A 501 -85.40 -1.18 21.07
N GLU A 502 -85.33 -2.15 21.99
CA GLU A 502 -86.39 -2.41 22.97
C GLU A 502 -86.67 -1.14 23.78
N LYS A 503 -85.64 -0.53 24.38
CA LYS A 503 -85.76 0.72 25.14
C LYS A 503 -86.24 1.91 24.31
N ASP A 504 -85.85 2.02 23.03
CA ASP A 504 -86.37 3.04 22.10
C ASP A 504 -87.85 2.81 21.78
N THR A 505 -88.32 1.56 21.66
CA THR A 505 -89.75 1.26 21.52
C THR A 505 -90.54 1.54 22.81
N GLU A 506 -89.99 1.24 23.98
CA GLU A 506 -90.56 1.63 25.27
C GLU A 506 -90.60 3.15 25.47
N GLU A 507 -89.53 3.87 25.10
CA GLU A 507 -89.46 5.34 25.13
C GLU A 507 -90.45 5.96 24.13
N LYS A 508 -90.66 5.37 22.96
CA LYS A 508 -91.69 5.82 21.99
C LYS A 508 -93.11 5.54 22.48
N LEU A 509 -93.37 4.38 23.07
CA LEU A 509 -94.68 4.05 23.67
C LEU A 509 -94.99 4.94 24.87
N THR A 510 -94.03 5.14 25.77
CA THR A 510 -94.19 6.04 26.92
C THR A 510 -94.19 7.51 26.49
N PHE A 511 -93.49 7.92 25.43
CA PHE A 511 -93.63 9.25 24.84
C PHE A 511 -95.03 9.46 24.27
N LEU A 512 -95.57 8.52 23.49
CA LEU A 512 -96.95 8.60 22.97
C LEU A 512 -97.98 8.65 24.11
N HIS A 513 -97.81 7.83 25.15
CA HIS A 513 -98.66 7.86 26.33
C HIS A 513 -98.57 9.19 27.10
N ASN A 514 -97.36 9.73 27.30
CA ASN A 514 -97.14 11.03 27.94
C ASN A 514 -97.61 12.20 27.06
N LEU A 515 -97.51 12.10 25.73
CA LEU A 515 -98.02 13.11 24.79
C LEU A 515 -99.54 13.15 24.86
N TYR A 516 -100.20 12.00 24.85
CA TYR A 516 -101.65 11.89 25.07
C TYR A 516 -102.06 12.46 26.43
N GLN A 517 -101.39 12.06 27.53
CA GLN A 517 -101.65 12.63 28.86
C GLN A 517 -101.41 14.16 28.90
N ARG A 518 -100.39 14.69 28.22
CA ARG A 518 -100.09 16.13 28.19
C ARG A 518 -101.03 16.94 27.30
N LEU A 519 -101.53 16.37 26.20
CA LEU A 519 -102.60 16.97 25.40
C LEU A 519 -103.88 17.04 26.25
N VAL A 520 -104.28 15.92 26.87
CA VAL A 520 -105.45 15.85 27.76
C VAL A 520 -105.32 16.77 28.99
N ALA A 521 -104.13 16.93 29.57
CA ALA A 521 -103.88 17.82 30.71
C ALA A 521 -103.64 19.29 30.32
N GLY A 522 -103.25 19.57 29.07
CA GLY A 522 -103.05 20.92 28.52
C GLY A 522 -104.34 21.55 27.99
N CYS A 523 -105.34 20.75 27.60
CA CYS A 523 -106.65 21.21 27.17
C CYS A 523 -107.47 21.80 28.33
N VAL A 524 -107.37 23.12 28.53
CA VAL A 524 -108.10 23.84 29.60
C VAL A 524 -109.63 23.88 29.38
N LEU A 525 -110.13 23.71 28.14
CA LEU A 525 -111.55 23.91 27.79
C LEU A 525 -112.17 22.85 26.84
N ILE A 526 -111.91 21.56 27.04
CA ILE A 526 -112.75 20.49 26.44
C ILE A 526 -113.44 19.69 27.56
N LYS A 527 -114.75 19.47 27.44
CA LYS A 527 -115.52 18.68 28.41
C LYS A 527 -115.10 17.21 28.34
N LYS A 528 -114.81 16.59 29.50
CA LYS A 528 -114.48 15.16 29.64
C LYS A 528 -115.39 14.26 28.76
N PRO A 529 -114.83 13.53 27.78
CA PRO A 529 -115.44 12.28 27.33
C PRO A 529 -115.47 11.30 28.51
N GLN A 530 -116.61 10.67 28.77
CA GLN A 530 -116.76 9.65 29.82
C GLN A 530 -116.69 8.26 29.19
N SER A 531 -115.47 7.75 29.01
CA SER A 531 -115.19 6.36 28.64
C SER A 531 -114.03 5.81 29.46
N LEU A 532 -114.08 4.50 29.74
CA LEU A 532 -113.08 3.79 30.54
C LEU A 532 -111.88 3.37 29.68
N LEU A 533 -110.76 3.07 30.34
CA LEU A 533 -109.57 2.50 29.71
C LEU A 533 -109.93 1.19 28.98
N ASP A 534 -109.72 1.15 27.66
CA ASP A 534 -109.13 -0.01 26.94
C ASP A 534 -109.14 0.12 25.40
N LYS A 535 -109.91 1.07 24.80
CA LYS A 535 -109.91 1.27 23.33
C LYS A 535 -109.79 2.74 22.94
N PHE A 536 -108.59 3.09 22.48
CA PHE A 536 -108.24 4.39 21.91
C PHE A 536 -108.61 4.43 20.42
N SER A 537 -109.31 5.48 19.96
CA SER A 537 -109.53 5.71 18.54
C SER A 537 -108.60 6.80 18.00
N TRP A 538 -108.05 6.56 16.80
CA TRP A 538 -107.16 7.52 16.13
C TRP A 538 -107.85 8.85 15.82
N VAL A 539 -109.17 8.82 15.58
CA VAL A 539 -109.99 9.98 15.23
C VAL A 539 -110.03 11.01 16.37
N GLU A 540 -110.12 10.54 17.62
CA GLU A 540 -110.19 11.42 18.82
C GLU A 540 -108.83 12.06 19.15
N LEU A 541 -107.72 11.48 18.71
CA LEU A 541 -106.41 12.16 18.74
C LEU A 541 -106.30 13.20 17.61
N CYS A 542 -106.79 12.86 16.41
CA CYS A 542 -106.71 13.76 15.25
C CYS A 542 -107.44 15.07 15.48
N THR A 543 -108.67 15.06 16.00
CA THR A 543 -109.41 16.31 16.28
C THR A 543 -108.72 17.20 17.30
N VAL A 544 -108.17 16.61 18.38
CA VAL A 544 -107.39 17.34 19.39
C VAL A 544 -106.07 17.88 18.81
N LEU A 545 -105.47 17.21 17.82
CA LEU A 545 -104.31 17.72 17.10
C LEU A 545 -104.69 18.86 16.14
N GLU A 546 -105.78 18.73 15.38
CA GLU A 546 -106.27 19.73 14.42
C GLU A 546 -106.58 21.07 15.11
N GLU A 547 -107.34 21.08 16.20
CA GLU A 547 -107.65 22.30 16.96
C GLU A 547 -106.40 23.00 17.53
N ASN A 548 -105.38 22.23 17.94
CA ASN A 548 -104.10 22.79 18.39
C ASN A 548 -103.22 23.30 17.22
N VAL A 549 -103.30 22.68 16.05
CA VAL A 549 -102.56 23.10 14.85
C VAL A 549 -103.07 24.44 14.32
N ASP A 550 -104.39 24.66 14.26
CA ASP A 550 -104.96 25.94 13.79
C ASP A 550 -104.57 27.13 14.69
N PHE A 551 -104.48 26.91 16.01
CA PHE A 551 -103.96 27.93 16.93
C PHE A 551 -102.47 28.23 16.66
N LEU A 552 -101.64 27.20 16.50
CA LEU A 552 -100.21 27.36 16.22
C LEU A 552 -99.93 28.01 14.86
N ILE A 553 -100.75 27.74 13.84
CA ILE A 553 -100.71 28.41 12.54
C ILE A 553 -100.97 29.92 12.70
N SER A 554 -101.92 30.29 13.56
CA SER A 554 -102.28 31.70 13.81
C SER A 554 -101.14 32.47 14.48
N ASP A 555 -100.53 31.91 15.53
CA ASP A 555 -99.37 32.49 16.21
C ASP A 555 -98.13 32.55 15.30
N LEU A 556 -97.89 31.52 14.49
CA LEU A 556 -96.83 31.49 13.49
C LEU A 556 -96.99 32.62 12.45
N CYS A 557 -98.22 32.88 11.98
CA CYS A 557 -98.50 33.98 11.07
C CYS A 557 -98.18 35.35 11.68
N GLN A 558 -98.52 35.57 12.96
CA GLN A 558 -98.18 36.81 13.66
C GLN A 558 -96.67 36.94 13.89
N SER A 559 -95.97 35.83 14.13
CA SER A 559 -94.50 35.80 14.26
C SER A 559 -93.81 36.16 12.95
N ASN A 560 -94.27 35.60 11.82
CA ASN A 560 -93.69 35.86 10.50
C ASN A 560 -93.77 37.35 10.09
N GLN A 561 -94.83 38.07 10.47
CA GLN A 561 -94.92 39.52 10.26
C GLN A 561 -93.86 40.32 11.05
N LYS A 562 -93.54 39.89 12.28
CA LYS A 562 -92.45 40.46 13.09
C LYS A 562 -91.08 40.15 12.49
N VAL A 563 -90.88 38.94 11.95
CA VAL A 563 -89.66 38.58 11.23
C VAL A 563 -89.45 39.46 9.99
N PHE A 564 -90.49 39.67 9.18
CA PHE A 564 -90.39 40.49 7.96
C PHE A 564 -89.97 41.95 8.24
N SER A 565 -90.53 42.57 9.28
CA SER A 565 -90.13 43.93 9.66
C SER A 565 -88.69 44.02 10.19
N LEU A 566 -88.25 43.02 10.98
CA LEU A 566 -86.85 42.91 11.41
C LEU A 566 -85.90 42.64 10.24
N GLU A 567 -86.30 41.85 9.25
CA GLU A 567 -85.50 41.58 8.04
C GLU A 567 -85.28 42.86 7.24
N GLY A 568 -86.31 43.71 7.09
CA GLY A 568 -86.20 45.05 6.49
C GLY A 568 -85.21 45.96 7.22
N PHE A 569 -85.27 45.99 8.56
CA PHE A 569 -84.31 46.74 9.38
C PHE A 569 -82.88 46.20 9.24
N CYS A 570 -82.71 44.88 9.20
CA CYS A 570 -81.41 44.23 8.99
C CYS A 570 -80.84 44.52 7.60
N LYS A 571 -81.66 44.54 6.54
CA LYS A 571 -81.26 44.92 5.18
C LYS A 571 -80.77 46.38 5.14
N SER A 572 -81.46 47.30 5.81
CA SER A 572 -81.02 48.70 5.94
C SER A 572 -79.67 48.81 6.68
N LYS A 573 -79.54 48.16 7.84
CA LYS A 573 -78.28 48.14 8.61
C LYS A 573 -77.12 47.51 7.83
N ALA A 574 -77.38 46.46 7.06
CA ALA A 574 -76.39 45.84 6.18
C ALA A 574 -75.92 46.78 5.05
N GLY A 575 -76.81 47.63 4.52
CA GLY A 575 -76.43 48.70 3.57
C GLY A 575 -75.48 49.72 4.18
N VAL A 576 -75.77 50.21 5.39
CA VAL A 576 -74.87 51.13 6.12
C VAL A 576 -73.51 50.47 6.43
N ILE A 577 -73.52 49.20 6.84
CA ILE A 577 -72.28 48.43 7.09
C ILE A 577 -71.46 48.28 5.80
N LYS A 578 -72.08 47.97 4.65
CA LYS A 578 -71.38 47.89 3.35
C LYS A 578 -70.74 49.22 2.95
N ASN A 579 -71.44 50.34 3.14
CA ASN A 579 -70.90 51.66 2.83
C ASN A 579 -69.72 52.03 3.75
N LEU A 580 -69.79 51.68 5.04
CA LEU A 580 -68.67 51.86 5.98
C LEU A 580 -67.48 50.93 5.64
N GLN A 581 -67.74 49.68 5.24
CA GLN A 581 -66.73 48.74 4.78
C GLN A 581 -66.04 49.25 3.51
N GLN A 582 -66.79 49.74 2.51
CA GLN A 582 -66.21 50.30 1.30
C GLN A 582 -65.36 51.55 1.60
N ASN A 583 -65.85 52.50 2.41
CA ASN A 583 -65.09 53.68 2.80
C ASN A 583 -63.79 53.32 3.55
N HIS A 584 -63.81 52.26 4.37
CA HIS A 584 -62.62 51.74 5.05
C HIS A 584 -61.68 51.00 4.08
N GLU A 585 -62.21 50.25 3.11
CA GLU A 585 -61.40 49.62 2.06
C GLU A 585 -60.73 50.67 1.17
N GLU A 586 -61.39 51.80 0.88
CA GLU A 586 -60.83 52.92 0.12
C GLU A 586 -59.77 53.70 0.91
N SER A 587 -59.91 53.86 2.23
CA SER A 587 -58.85 54.46 3.06
C SER A 587 -57.65 53.51 3.25
N LEU A 588 -57.90 52.21 3.41
CA LEU A 588 -56.84 51.18 3.41
C LEU A 588 -56.11 51.08 2.08
N LYS A 589 -56.80 51.23 0.93
CA LYS A 589 -56.16 51.30 -0.40
C LYS A 589 -55.22 52.49 -0.51
N LYS A 590 -55.67 53.69 -0.12
CA LYS A 590 -54.82 54.89 -0.10
C LYS A 590 -53.61 54.74 0.82
N LEU A 591 -53.81 54.23 2.04
CA LEU A 591 -52.72 53.99 2.98
C LEU A 591 -51.75 52.90 2.46
N ALA A 592 -52.24 51.89 1.74
CA ALA A 592 -51.39 50.89 1.08
C ALA A 592 -50.65 51.46 -0.15
N GLU A 593 -51.20 52.46 -0.86
CA GLU A 593 -50.52 53.18 -1.93
C GLU A 593 -49.44 54.12 -1.39
N GLU A 594 -49.72 54.85 -0.32
CA GLU A 594 -48.74 55.66 0.43
C GLU A 594 -47.63 54.78 1.02
N MET A 595 -47.97 53.64 1.62
CA MET A 595 -47.00 52.67 2.14
C MET A 595 -46.13 52.08 1.02
N LYS A 596 -46.69 51.76 -0.16
CA LYS A 596 -45.92 51.35 -1.34
C LYS A 596 -45.01 52.47 -1.86
N ALA A 597 -45.46 53.72 -1.84
CA ALA A 597 -44.63 54.86 -2.24
C ALA A 597 -43.45 55.06 -1.27
N GLN A 598 -43.70 54.97 0.04
CA GLN A 598 -42.65 54.97 1.06
C GLN A 598 -41.70 53.78 0.90
N GLU A 599 -42.22 52.57 0.71
CA GLU A 599 -41.44 51.36 0.45
C GLU A 599 -40.58 51.51 -0.82
N ILE A 600 -41.11 52.08 -1.91
CA ILE A 600 -40.32 52.37 -3.13
C ILE A 600 -39.19 53.37 -2.85
N THR A 601 -39.42 54.40 -2.02
CA THR A 601 -38.35 55.33 -1.63
C THR A 601 -37.32 54.70 -0.70
N TRP A 602 -37.73 53.85 0.24
CA TRP A 602 -36.82 53.05 1.08
C TRP A 602 -36.07 52.00 0.27
N LEU A 603 -36.70 51.32 -0.71
CA LEU A 603 -36.04 50.41 -1.64
C LEU A 603 -35.10 51.13 -2.61
N LYS A 604 -35.29 52.43 -2.86
CA LYS A 604 -34.31 53.26 -3.56
C LYS A 604 -33.15 53.61 -2.63
N GLN A 605 -33.40 54.17 -1.45
CA GLN A 605 -32.35 54.48 -0.46
C GLN A 605 -31.54 53.25 -0.06
N ARG A 606 -32.19 52.10 0.12
CA ARG A 606 -31.55 50.82 0.43
C ARG A 606 -30.73 50.32 -0.75
N ARG A 607 -31.19 50.44 -2.00
CA ARG A 607 -30.35 50.18 -3.17
C ARG A 607 -29.17 51.14 -3.30
N ASP A 608 -29.34 52.43 -3.01
CA ASP A 608 -28.26 53.42 -3.04
C ASP A 608 -27.21 53.10 -1.93
N LEU A 609 -27.66 52.62 -0.76
CA LEU A 609 -26.80 52.15 0.33
C LEU A 609 -26.17 50.78 0.06
N GLU A 610 -26.89 49.86 -0.59
CA GLU A 610 -26.38 48.57 -1.09
C GLU A 610 -25.35 48.80 -2.20
N GLU A 611 -25.52 49.79 -3.07
CA GLU A 611 -24.56 50.16 -4.12
C GLU A 611 -23.31 50.81 -3.51
N ARG A 612 -23.46 51.69 -2.52
CA ARG A 612 -22.31 52.22 -1.74
C ARG A 612 -21.60 51.11 -0.96
N SER A 613 -22.36 50.23 -0.32
CA SER A 613 -21.81 49.10 0.45
C SER A 613 -21.13 48.08 -0.47
N THR A 614 -21.68 47.80 -1.66
CA THR A 614 -21.03 46.90 -2.64
C THR A 614 -19.82 47.55 -3.29
N LYS A 615 -19.79 48.88 -3.49
CA LYS A 615 -18.56 49.61 -3.88
C LYS A 615 -17.49 49.52 -2.80
N LEU A 616 -17.82 49.81 -1.54
CA LEU A 616 -16.91 49.66 -0.40
C LEU A 616 -16.47 48.19 -0.19
N ILE A 617 -17.35 47.22 -0.41
CA ILE A 617 -17.01 45.78 -0.38
C ILE A 617 -16.15 45.39 -1.59
N GLN A 618 -16.35 45.99 -2.77
CA GLN A 618 -15.47 45.79 -3.93
C GLN A 618 -14.07 46.40 -3.68
N GLU A 619 -13.99 47.55 -3.01
CA GLU A 619 -12.72 48.17 -2.61
C GLU A 619 -12.03 47.37 -1.51
N ALA A 620 -12.77 46.96 -0.47
CA ALA A 620 -12.28 46.02 0.54
C ALA A 620 -11.88 44.67 -0.07
N ARG A 621 -12.55 44.19 -1.12
CA ARG A 621 -12.14 43.00 -1.91
C ARG A 621 -10.92 43.27 -2.79
N LYS A 622 -10.71 44.48 -3.30
CA LYS A 622 -9.46 44.86 -4.00
C LYS A 622 -8.31 44.89 -3.00
N PHE A 623 -8.46 45.56 -1.85
CA PHE A 623 -7.45 45.56 -0.78
C PHE A 623 -7.20 44.17 -0.21
N LYS A 624 -8.25 43.36 0.01
CA LYS A 624 -8.12 41.96 0.40
C LYS A 624 -7.42 41.13 -0.69
N SER A 625 -7.73 41.31 -1.98
CA SER A 625 -7.01 40.62 -3.06
C SER A 625 -5.56 41.07 -3.17
N ILE A 626 -5.23 42.33 -2.86
CA ILE A 626 -3.86 42.84 -2.78
C ILE A 626 -3.13 42.25 -1.56
N ALA A 627 -3.82 42.12 -0.41
CA ALA A 627 -3.30 41.51 0.81
C ALA A 627 -3.17 39.99 0.72
N GLU A 628 -4.05 39.31 -0.03
CA GLU A 628 -3.94 37.90 -0.38
C GLU A 628 -2.78 37.72 -1.36
N LYS A 629 -2.68 38.53 -2.42
CA LYS A 629 -1.51 38.52 -3.33
C LYS A 629 -0.20 38.87 -2.63
N SER A 630 -0.19 39.70 -1.58
CA SER A 630 1.02 39.95 -0.79
C SER A 630 1.31 38.82 0.19
N LYS A 631 0.29 38.22 0.83
CA LYS A 631 0.42 37.03 1.67
C LYS A 631 0.86 35.80 0.88
N ASP A 632 0.36 35.61 -0.33
CA ASP A 632 0.76 34.55 -1.26
C ASP A 632 2.20 34.78 -1.72
N LYS A 633 2.59 36.02 -2.04
CA LYS A 633 3.99 36.38 -2.29
C LYS A 633 4.87 36.10 -1.07
N ILE A 634 4.44 36.45 0.14
CA ILE A 634 5.16 36.15 1.38
C ILE A 634 5.29 34.64 1.59
N ALA A 635 4.22 33.87 1.44
CA ALA A 635 4.24 32.41 1.56
C ALA A 635 5.09 31.74 0.45
N VAL A 636 5.19 32.35 -0.74
CA VAL A 636 6.13 31.94 -1.79
C VAL A 636 7.56 32.33 -1.41
N PHE A 637 7.80 33.51 -0.84
CA PHE A 637 9.12 33.92 -0.34
C PHE A 637 9.58 33.06 0.84
N GLU A 638 8.70 32.69 1.76
CA GLU A 638 8.94 31.74 2.85
C GLU A 638 9.27 30.35 2.29
N LYS A 639 8.45 29.82 1.36
CA LYS A 639 8.77 28.55 0.68
C LYS A 639 10.09 28.58 -0.09
N THR A 640 10.43 29.69 -0.76
CA THR A 640 11.73 29.81 -1.44
C THR A 640 12.89 30.02 -0.45
N LYS A 641 12.67 30.69 0.69
CA LYS A 641 13.66 30.81 1.77
C LYS A 641 13.93 29.45 2.40
N ASP A 642 12.89 28.66 2.67
CA ASP A 642 13.00 27.32 3.24
C ASP A 642 13.62 26.34 2.23
N GLN A 643 13.24 26.42 0.95
CA GLN A 643 13.89 25.70 -0.14
C GLN A 643 15.38 26.05 -0.25
N VAL A 644 15.74 27.35 -0.24
CA VAL A 644 17.14 27.80 -0.27
C VAL A 644 17.89 27.40 1.01
N ALA A 645 17.23 27.32 2.16
CA ALA A 645 17.82 26.81 3.39
C ALA A 645 18.11 25.30 3.30
N LEU A 646 17.17 24.51 2.75
CA LEU A 646 17.35 23.09 2.47
C LEU A 646 18.46 22.85 1.43
N GLU A 647 18.51 23.65 0.37
CA GLU A 647 19.58 23.63 -0.64
C GLU A 647 20.93 24.01 -0.03
N ASN A 648 20.98 25.00 0.86
CA ASN A 648 22.21 25.41 1.56
C ASN A 648 22.73 24.29 2.48
N VAL A 649 21.83 23.58 3.19
CA VAL A 649 22.18 22.39 3.98
C VAL A 649 22.62 21.23 3.07
N HIS A 650 21.95 21.01 1.94
CA HIS A 650 22.31 19.99 0.96
C HIS A 650 23.70 20.24 0.36
N ILE A 651 23.98 21.48 -0.06
CA ILE A 651 25.28 21.91 -0.61
C ILE A 651 26.38 21.78 0.46
N LYS A 652 26.12 22.13 1.73
CA LYS A 652 27.07 21.91 2.83
C LYS A 652 27.38 20.43 3.03
N ASN A 653 26.37 19.55 3.02
CA ASN A 653 26.57 18.11 3.13
C ASN A 653 27.32 17.54 1.91
N LEU A 654 27.03 18.04 0.70
CA LEU A 654 27.74 17.67 -0.54
C LEU A 654 29.21 18.13 -0.53
N LEU A 655 29.50 19.30 0.05
CA LEU A 655 30.86 19.80 0.24
C LEU A 655 31.64 18.93 1.25
N ILE A 656 31.02 18.57 2.38
CA ILE A 656 31.64 17.70 3.41
C ILE A 656 31.92 16.30 2.85
N THR A 657 30.99 15.73 2.07
CA THR A 657 31.19 14.41 1.42
C THR A 657 32.27 14.48 0.35
N THR A 658 32.23 15.45 -0.56
CA THR A 658 33.28 15.60 -1.59
C THR A 658 34.67 15.90 -0.99
N GLU A 659 34.78 16.66 0.10
CA GLU A 659 36.06 16.86 0.80
C GLU A 659 36.60 15.55 1.39
N LYS A 660 35.72 14.73 2.00
CA LYS A 660 36.07 13.40 2.51
C LYS A 660 36.51 12.46 1.37
N ASP A 661 35.82 12.50 0.24
CA ASP A 661 36.11 11.67 -0.92
C ASP A 661 37.45 12.06 -1.55
N HIS A 662 37.71 13.36 -1.76
CA HIS A 662 39.02 13.87 -2.21
C HIS A 662 40.17 13.44 -1.28
N LYS A 663 40.00 13.54 0.05
CA LYS A 663 40.98 13.08 1.03
C LYS A 663 41.22 11.57 0.93
N SER A 664 40.18 10.77 0.69
CA SER A 664 40.30 9.31 0.53
C SER A 664 40.99 8.90 -0.78
N LEU A 665 40.68 9.57 -1.89
CA LEU A 665 41.29 9.38 -3.19
C LEU A 665 42.78 9.72 -3.15
N LEU A 666 43.15 10.85 -2.52
CA LEU A 666 44.54 11.26 -2.35
C LEU A 666 45.35 10.22 -1.54
N ALA A 667 44.79 9.74 -0.43
CA ALA A 667 45.43 8.71 0.40
C ALA A 667 45.52 7.34 -0.32
N ALA A 668 44.51 6.95 -1.10
CA ALA A 668 44.56 5.76 -1.95
C ALA A 668 45.66 5.88 -3.04
N CYS A 669 45.71 7.03 -3.73
CA CYS A 669 46.73 7.30 -4.74
C CYS A 669 48.14 7.29 -4.16
N ALA A 670 48.34 7.83 -2.95
CA ALA A 670 49.63 7.79 -2.26
C ALA A 670 50.08 6.35 -1.96
N LEU A 671 49.19 5.50 -1.45
CA LEU A 671 49.48 4.09 -1.18
C LEU A 671 49.77 3.29 -2.47
N LEU A 672 48.98 3.51 -3.53
CA LEU A 672 49.19 2.86 -4.83
C LEU A 672 50.47 3.32 -5.53
N ALA A 673 50.81 4.62 -5.48
CA ALA A 673 52.07 5.12 -6.01
C ALA A 673 53.29 4.55 -5.26
N GLY A 674 53.20 4.44 -3.93
CA GLY A 674 54.21 3.80 -3.08
C GLY A 674 54.44 2.31 -3.39
N ALA A 675 53.44 1.62 -3.93
CA ALA A 675 53.53 0.23 -4.40
C ALA A 675 53.98 0.10 -5.87
N LEU A 676 53.53 1.01 -6.74
CA LEU A 676 53.80 0.98 -8.17
C LEU A 676 55.26 1.33 -8.51
N TYR A 677 55.89 2.26 -7.78
CA TYR A 677 57.27 2.66 -8.05
C TYR A 677 58.29 1.51 -7.91
N PRO A 678 58.29 0.70 -6.83
CA PRO A 678 59.09 -0.53 -6.76
C PRO A 678 58.81 -1.52 -7.90
N LEU A 679 57.54 -1.75 -8.24
CA LEU A 679 57.16 -2.66 -9.33
C LEU A 679 57.66 -2.20 -10.70
N TYR A 680 57.50 -0.91 -11.02
CA TYR A 680 57.98 -0.30 -12.27
C TYR A 680 59.50 -0.37 -12.38
N SER A 681 60.24 -0.07 -11.31
CA SER A 681 61.71 -0.19 -11.32
C SER A 681 62.17 -1.63 -11.63
N ARG A 682 61.44 -2.63 -11.11
CA ARG A 682 61.71 -4.06 -11.36
C ARG A 682 61.38 -4.46 -12.80
N THR A 683 60.29 -3.97 -13.39
CA THR A 683 59.95 -4.30 -14.79
C THR A 683 60.89 -3.63 -15.79
N CYS A 684 61.34 -2.39 -15.56
CA CYS A 684 62.37 -1.75 -16.38
C CYS A 684 63.70 -2.55 -16.40
N VAL A 685 64.14 -3.04 -15.24
CA VAL A 685 65.34 -3.88 -15.15
C VAL A 685 65.14 -5.21 -15.90
N LEU A 686 63.98 -5.85 -15.78
CA LEU A 686 63.67 -7.09 -16.51
C LEU A 686 63.57 -6.89 -18.03
N ALA A 687 63.00 -5.77 -18.50
CA ALA A 687 62.97 -5.42 -19.93
C ALA A 687 64.38 -5.31 -20.51
N SER A 688 65.29 -4.60 -19.82
CA SER A 688 66.69 -4.49 -20.27
C SER A 688 67.42 -5.85 -20.36
N GLN A 689 67.02 -6.84 -19.55
CA GLN A 689 67.55 -8.20 -19.58
C GLN A 689 66.94 -9.04 -20.72
N ARG A 690 65.64 -8.89 -20.99
CA ARG A 690 64.96 -9.47 -22.17
C ARG A 690 65.67 -9.02 -23.45
N ASP A 691 65.88 -7.73 -23.61
CA ASP A 691 66.39 -7.16 -24.87
C ASP A 691 67.83 -7.64 -25.16
N PHE A 692 68.66 -7.77 -24.12
CA PHE A 692 69.99 -8.36 -24.20
C PHE A 692 69.96 -9.86 -24.60
N LEU A 693 69.04 -10.65 -24.02
CA LEU A 693 68.87 -12.06 -24.37
C LEU A 693 68.30 -12.24 -25.79
N GLN A 694 67.40 -11.34 -26.22
CA GLN A 694 66.84 -11.32 -27.56
C GLN A 694 67.93 -11.05 -28.61
N HIS A 695 68.82 -10.08 -28.36
CA HIS A 695 69.98 -9.80 -29.22
C HIS A 695 70.97 -10.97 -29.30
N GLN A 696 71.20 -11.72 -28.21
CA GLN A 696 72.01 -12.95 -28.29
C GLN A 696 71.29 -14.06 -29.09
N THR A 697 69.96 -14.09 -29.05
CA THR A 697 69.15 -15.09 -29.75
C THR A 697 69.11 -14.83 -31.26
N THR A 698 68.93 -13.57 -31.70
CA THR A 698 68.99 -13.21 -33.14
C THR A 698 70.36 -13.52 -33.74
N SER A 699 71.44 -13.11 -33.07
CA SER A 699 72.81 -13.40 -33.53
C SER A 699 73.11 -14.91 -33.63
N CYS A 700 72.52 -15.73 -32.75
CA CYS A 700 72.61 -17.19 -32.85
C CYS A 700 71.81 -17.75 -34.05
N VAL A 701 70.65 -17.17 -34.35
CA VAL A 701 69.83 -17.53 -35.51
C VAL A 701 70.49 -17.11 -36.82
N GLU A 702 71.13 -15.94 -36.88
CA GLU A 702 71.90 -15.46 -38.03
C GLU A 702 73.01 -16.46 -38.42
N VAL A 703 73.86 -16.85 -37.46
CA VAL A 703 74.92 -17.85 -37.70
C VAL A 703 74.33 -19.22 -38.09
N ARG A 704 73.19 -19.62 -37.50
CA ARG A 704 72.50 -20.85 -37.90
C ARG A 704 71.99 -20.79 -39.34
N ASN A 705 71.53 -19.62 -39.79
CA ASN A 705 71.01 -19.40 -41.14
C ASN A 705 72.16 -19.28 -42.17
N GLU A 706 73.33 -18.75 -41.82
CA GLU A 706 74.55 -18.84 -42.64
C GLU A 706 74.98 -20.30 -42.89
N ILE A 707 74.93 -21.14 -41.84
CA ILE A 707 75.22 -22.57 -41.96
C ILE A 707 74.17 -23.25 -42.85
N TRP A 708 72.88 -22.94 -42.66
CA TRP A 708 71.79 -23.51 -43.46
C TRP A 708 71.84 -23.12 -44.94
N THR A 709 72.19 -21.87 -45.26
CA THR A 709 72.34 -21.40 -46.65
C THR A 709 73.56 -22.04 -47.33
N LEU A 710 74.69 -22.20 -46.64
CA LEU A 710 75.82 -22.99 -47.16
C LEU A 710 75.43 -24.45 -47.44
N ILE A 711 74.67 -25.09 -46.54
CA ILE A 711 74.16 -26.45 -46.74
C ILE A 711 73.21 -26.51 -47.95
N GLN A 712 72.32 -25.52 -48.13
CA GLN A 712 71.41 -25.46 -49.29
C GLN A 712 72.14 -25.23 -50.62
N ILE A 713 73.21 -24.43 -50.63
CA ILE A 713 74.07 -24.23 -51.82
C ILE A 713 74.75 -25.54 -52.21
N LEU A 714 75.24 -26.32 -51.23
CA LEU A 714 75.94 -27.57 -51.46
C LEU A 714 75.03 -28.78 -51.77
N SER A 715 73.74 -28.74 -51.39
CA SER A 715 72.83 -29.90 -51.48
C SER A 715 71.91 -29.91 -52.71
N ARG A 716 72.06 -28.97 -53.65
CA ARG A 716 71.18 -28.89 -54.84
C ARG A 716 71.63 -29.71 -56.06
N THR A 717 72.67 -30.54 -55.93
CA THR A 717 73.05 -31.58 -56.91
C THR A 717 72.84 -32.97 -56.31
N LYS A 718 72.00 -33.80 -56.93
CA LYS A 718 71.65 -35.15 -56.47
C LYS A 718 72.88 -36.08 -56.47
N GLU A 719 73.00 -36.97 -55.48
CA GLU A 719 72.48 -38.35 -55.55
C GLU A 719 72.67 -39.11 -54.21
N LYS A 720 72.34 -40.40 -54.19
CA LYS A 720 72.30 -41.28 -53.01
C LYS A 720 73.72 -41.58 -52.50
N ASN A 721 73.92 -41.61 -51.18
CA ASN A 721 74.32 -42.85 -50.48
C ASN A 721 74.37 -42.71 -48.95
N GLN A 722 74.62 -43.85 -48.29
CA GLN A 722 74.61 -44.05 -46.84
C GLN A 722 75.77 -43.36 -46.11
N GLY A 723 75.64 -43.10 -44.80
CA GLY A 723 76.77 -42.63 -43.98
C GLY A 723 76.43 -42.28 -42.54
N ASN A 724 76.44 -43.26 -41.63
CA ASN A 724 76.49 -42.99 -40.19
C ASN A 724 77.90 -42.51 -39.77
N THR A 725 77.99 -41.50 -38.91
CA THR A 725 78.95 -41.48 -37.78
C THR A 725 78.56 -40.42 -36.74
N LYS A 726 79.13 -40.51 -35.52
CA LYS A 726 78.70 -39.78 -34.33
C LYS A 726 79.86 -39.04 -33.64
N LYS A 727 79.52 -37.99 -32.85
CA LYS A 727 80.37 -37.30 -31.86
C LYS A 727 81.45 -36.38 -32.50
N GLN A 728 82.09 -35.43 -31.80
CA GLN A 728 82.10 -35.11 -30.36
C GLN A 728 82.37 -33.62 -30.08
N CYS A 729 81.81 -33.06 -29.00
CA CYS A 729 82.44 -32.10 -28.05
C CYS A 729 81.39 -31.46 -27.11
N LYS A 730 81.54 -31.57 -25.79
CA LYS A 730 80.56 -31.05 -24.79
C LYS A 730 81.05 -29.96 -23.83
N GLY A 731 82.35 -29.63 -23.80
CA GLY A 731 82.92 -28.74 -22.76
C GLY A 731 82.44 -27.28 -22.80
N ILE A 732 82.34 -26.70 -24.00
CA ILE A 732 82.19 -25.24 -24.21
C ILE A 732 80.89 -24.66 -23.58
N LEU A 733 79.82 -25.47 -23.48
CA LEU A 733 78.52 -25.02 -22.97
C LEU A 733 78.41 -24.96 -21.43
N LEU A 734 79.34 -25.56 -20.69
CA LEU A 734 79.33 -25.55 -19.22
C LEU A 734 79.97 -24.26 -18.68
N PHE A 735 81.17 -23.92 -19.16
CA PHE A 735 81.93 -22.73 -18.73
C PHE A 735 81.11 -21.43 -18.83
N ARG A 736 80.42 -21.22 -19.97
CA ARG A 736 79.58 -20.03 -20.20
C ARG A 736 78.44 -19.85 -19.20
N LYS A 737 77.97 -20.92 -18.53
CA LYS A 737 76.85 -20.83 -17.57
C LYS A 737 77.30 -20.44 -16.17
N ALA A 738 78.51 -20.82 -15.76
CA ALA A 738 79.04 -20.51 -14.43
C ALA A 738 79.24 -18.99 -14.22
N VAL A 739 79.85 -18.32 -15.19
CA VAL A 739 80.16 -16.87 -15.11
C VAL A 739 78.89 -16.01 -15.01
N ILE A 740 77.83 -16.38 -15.73
CA ILE A 740 76.54 -15.66 -15.70
C ILE A 740 75.89 -15.75 -14.32
N ALA A 741 75.95 -16.91 -13.65
CA ALA A 741 75.34 -17.12 -12.34
C ALA A 741 76.01 -16.29 -11.21
N VAL A 742 77.32 -16.06 -11.27
CA VAL A 742 78.02 -15.21 -10.28
C VAL A 742 77.62 -13.74 -10.45
N LEU A 743 77.42 -13.30 -11.70
CA LEU A 743 77.02 -11.93 -12.01
C LEU A 743 75.55 -11.63 -11.65
N THR A 744 74.64 -12.61 -11.71
CA THR A 744 73.24 -12.39 -11.30
C THR A 744 73.08 -12.25 -9.79
N VAL A 745 73.75 -13.08 -8.98
CA VAL A 745 73.66 -13.04 -7.50
C VAL A 745 74.17 -11.71 -6.94
N ASN A 746 75.34 -11.24 -7.37
CA ASN A 746 75.88 -9.95 -6.92
C ASN A 746 75.10 -8.72 -7.42
N ARG A 747 74.29 -8.87 -8.49
CA ARG A 747 73.36 -7.83 -8.94
C ARG A 747 72.07 -7.82 -8.12
N LEU A 748 71.53 -8.98 -7.77
CA LEU A 748 70.36 -9.10 -6.88
C LEU A 748 70.61 -8.46 -5.50
N ASN A 749 71.78 -8.70 -4.90
CA ASN A 749 72.11 -8.14 -3.58
C ASN A 749 72.29 -6.60 -3.57
N ARG A 750 72.53 -5.97 -4.74
CA ARG A 750 72.51 -4.50 -4.87
C ARG A 750 71.11 -3.91 -5.04
N LEU A 751 70.16 -4.66 -5.60
CA LEU A 751 68.79 -4.17 -5.84
C LEU A 751 67.96 -3.97 -4.56
N GLY A 752 68.33 -4.61 -3.45
CA GLY A 752 67.58 -4.56 -2.19
C GLY A 752 67.90 -3.39 -1.23
N ARG A 753 68.81 -2.47 -1.58
CA ARG A 753 69.38 -1.48 -0.63
C ARG A 753 69.00 -0.01 -0.86
N SER A 754 67.97 0.28 -1.67
CA SER A 754 67.75 1.62 -2.24
C SER A 754 66.41 2.29 -1.92
N CYS A 755 65.56 1.73 -1.04
CA CYS A 755 64.24 2.30 -0.73
C CYS A 755 63.90 2.20 0.77
N SER A 756 63.28 3.24 1.34
CA SER A 756 62.63 3.20 2.67
C SER A 756 61.24 2.56 2.56
N SER A 757 61.12 1.31 3.01
CA SER A 757 59.84 0.59 3.05
C SER A 757 58.96 1.06 4.20
N LEU A 758 57.70 1.42 3.91
CA LEU A 758 56.65 1.62 4.91
C LEU A 758 56.13 0.27 5.42
N PHE A 759 55.89 -0.67 4.50
CA PHE A 759 55.58 -2.07 4.79
C PHE A 759 55.70 -2.97 3.56
N THR A 760 55.61 -4.28 3.79
CA THR A 760 55.51 -5.30 2.74
C THR A 760 54.16 -6.01 2.84
N TRP A 761 53.42 -6.09 1.74
CA TRP A 761 52.16 -6.82 1.63
C TRP A 761 52.39 -8.15 0.90
N THR A 762 51.87 -9.24 1.46
CA THR A 762 51.94 -10.59 0.89
C THR A 762 50.53 -11.17 0.82
N ASP A 763 50.14 -11.65 -0.35
CA ASP A 763 48.90 -12.40 -0.52
C ASP A 763 49.18 -13.91 -0.41
N ASN A 764 48.30 -14.63 0.28
CA ASN A 764 48.41 -16.07 0.47
C ASN A 764 48.18 -16.86 -0.84
N ALA A 765 47.54 -16.24 -1.84
CA ALA A 765 47.33 -16.85 -3.16
C ALA A 765 48.60 -16.82 -4.06
N TRP A 766 49.55 -15.90 -3.83
CA TRP A 766 50.69 -15.67 -4.72
C TRP A 766 52.02 -16.10 -4.07
N MET A 767 52.28 -17.41 -4.07
CA MET A 767 53.53 -17.97 -3.52
C MET A 767 54.79 -17.37 -4.16
N GLY A 768 55.50 -16.51 -3.42
CA GLY A 768 56.93 -16.24 -3.62
C GLY A 768 57.39 -14.78 -3.65
N THR A 769 56.51 -13.79 -3.85
CA THR A 769 56.92 -12.37 -3.86
C THR A 769 55.86 -11.42 -3.29
N GLY A 770 56.16 -10.79 -2.15
CA GLY A 770 55.38 -9.66 -1.63
C GLY A 770 55.60 -8.36 -2.40
N ILE A 771 54.61 -7.48 -2.35
CA ILE A 771 54.66 -6.10 -2.86
C ILE A 771 55.17 -5.19 -1.74
N MET A 772 56.22 -4.43 -2.00
CA MET A 772 56.71 -3.42 -1.04
C MET A 772 56.00 -2.09 -1.30
N VAL A 773 55.55 -1.43 -0.23
CA VAL A 773 55.02 -0.05 -0.26
C VAL A 773 56.07 0.86 0.37
N CYS A 774 56.56 1.84 -0.38
CA CYS A 774 57.64 2.75 0.04
C CYS A 774 57.13 4.17 0.32
N THR A 775 57.80 4.88 1.23
CA THR A 775 57.60 6.33 1.42
C THR A 775 58.32 7.12 0.34
N GLY A 776 57.78 8.29 -0.04
CA GLY A 776 58.40 9.19 -1.00
C GLY A 776 59.63 9.89 -0.42
N GLY A 777 60.82 9.56 -0.91
CA GLY A 777 62.09 10.22 -0.62
C GLY A 777 62.88 10.46 -1.91
N THR A 778 63.64 11.56 -2.00
CA THR A 778 64.13 12.10 -3.28
C THR A 778 65.43 11.46 -3.77
N GLN A 779 65.35 10.65 -4.83
CA GLN A 779 66.43 10.56 -5.82
C GLN A 779 65.87 10.27 -7.22
N VAL A 780 66.04 11.23 -8.15
CA VAL A 780 65.47 11.16 -9.50
C VAL A 780 66.47 10.56 -10.48
N MET A 781 66.17 9.37 -11.00
CA MET A 781 66.80 8.84 -12.21
C MET A 781 65.99 9.28 -13.44
N GLN A 782 66.61 10.04 -14.34
CA GLN A 782 65.97 10.56 -15.55
C GLN A 782 66.17 9.66 -16.78
N ARG A 783 65.18 9.75 -17.71
CA ARG A 783 65.13 9.15 -19.06
C ARG A 783 64.86 7.64 -19.04
N ARG A 784 64.22 7.07 -20.08
CA ARG A 784 63.89 7.58 -21.42
C ARG A 784 62.43 7.18 -21.74
N THR A 785 61.58 8.12 -22.17
CA THR A 785 60.20 7.79 -22.58
C THR A 785 60.19 7.17 -23.97
N CYS A 786 59.58 5.99 -24.10
CA CYS A 786 59.25 5.41 -25.40
C CYS A 786 57.89 5.98 -25.84
N LYS A 787 57.79 6.49 -27.07
CA LYS A 787 56.50 6.78 -27.71
C LYS A 787 56.08 5.59 -28.56
N GLN A 788 54.83 5.13 -28.41
CA GLN A 788 53.92 4.83 -29.53
C GLN A 788 52.54 4.41 -29.01
N ASP A 789 51.56 5.29 -29.23
CA ASP A 789 50.25 5.04 -29.85
C ASP A 789 49.47 3.74 -29.54
N GLU A 790 48.42 3.87 -28.71
CA GLU A 790 47.15 3.12 -28.87
C GLU A 790 45.95 4.02 -28.48
N PRO A 791 45.27 4.70 -29.44
CA PRO A 791 44.11 5.56 -29.15
C PRO A 791 42.77 4.80 -29.23
N MET A 792 42.62 3.67 -28.50
CA MET A 792 41.37 2.89 -28.50
C MET A 792 41.02 2.20 -27.15
N ARG A 793 41.41 2.78 -26.01
CA ARG A 793 40.94 2.35 -24.67
C ARG A 793 40.44 3.47 -23.76
N CYS A 794 40.50 4.73 -24.21
CA CYS A 794 40.25 5.89 -23.36
C CYS A 794 38.82 5.94 -22.81
N GLN A 795 37.79 5.53 -23.57
CA GLN A 795 36.41 5.61 -23.09
C GLN A 795 36.10 4.59 -21.99
N GLU A 796 36.57 3.34 -22.11
CA GLU A 796 36.39 2.33 -21.06
C GLU A 796 37.18 2.70 -19.80
N ALA A 797 38.41 3.22 -19.97
CA ALA A 797 39.21 3.73 -18.86
C ALA A 797 38.53 4.93 -18.17
N VAL A 798 37.99 5.89 -18.92
CA VAL A 798 37.21 7.02 -18.38
C VAL A 798 35.99 6.51 -17.63
N ASN A 799 35.16 5.65 -18.25
CA ASN A 799 33.97 5.09 -17.61
C ASN A 799 34.31 4.36 -16.29
N TRP A 800 35.45 3.67 -16.22
CA TRP A 800 35.95 3.03 -15.00
C TRP A 800 36.42 4.06 -13.96
N PHE A 801 37.23 5.05 -14.35
CA PHE A 801 37.69 6.11 -13.45
C PHE A 801 36.56 7.04 -12.97
N THR A 802 35.45 7.17 -13.71
CA THR A 802 34.24 7.89 -13.29
C THR A 802 33.20 6.99 -12.60
N SER A 803 33.52 5.74 -12.29
CA SER A 803 32.56 4.82 -11.65
C SER A 803 32.30 5.21 -10.19
N SER A 804 31.03 5.40 -9.85
CA SER A 804 30.54 5.53 -8.46
C SER A 804 30.95 4.35 -7.59
N ASP A 805 31.01 3.16 -8.19
CA ASP A 805 31.24 1.91 -7.49
C ASP A 805 32.75 1.76 -7.19
N LEU A 806 33.61 2.28 -8.06
CA LEU A 806 35.05 2.40 -7.80
C LEU A 806 35.32 3.45 -6.73
N LEU A 807 34.67 4.62 -6.81
CA LEU A 807 34.81 5.69 -5.82
C LEU A 807 34.40 5.21 -4.42
N THR A 808 33.20 4.64 -4.28
CA THR A 808 32.71 4.11 -3.00
C THR A 808 33.55 2.94 -2.49
N ALA A 809 34.05 2.07 -3.38
CA ALA A 809 34.99 1.01 -3.00
C ALA A 809 36.30 1.57 -2.41
N ILE A 810 36.86 2.62 -3.01
CA ILE A 810 38.06 3.32 -2.53
C ILE A 810 37.78 4.03 -1.19
N VAL A 811 36.75 4.87 -1.12
CA VAL A 811 36.36 5.62 0.09
C VAL A 811 36.18 4.65 1.28
N ALA A 812 35.42 3.58 1.08
CA ALA A 812 35.18 2.55 2.09
C ALA A 812 36.32 1.50 2.22
N SER A 813 37.51 1.78 1.69
CA SER A 813 38.74 1.05 2.00
C SER A 813 39.75 1.88 2.78
N VAL A 814 39.70 3.21 2.64
CA VAL A 814 40.62 4.17 3.27
C VAL A 814 39.95 4.93 4.44
N SER A 815 38.64 4.77 4.65
CA SER A 815 37.89 5.38 5.76
C SER A 815 38.53 5.17 7.13
N GLU A 816 38.98 3.96 7.44
CA GLU A 816 39.66 3.64 8.72
C GLU A 816 40.97 4.41 8.89
N LEU A 817 41.76 4.57 7.81
CA LEU A 817 42.98 5.37 7.83
C LEU A 817 42.67 6.86 8.01
N LEU A 818 41.63 7.39 7.35
CA LEU A 818 41.21 8.79 7.52
C LEU A 818 40.67 9.06 8.94
N GLU A 819 39.92 8.13 9.53
CA GLU A 819 39.46 8.28 10.91
C GLU A 819 40.59 8.24 11.93
N VAL A 820 41.64 7.47 11.67
CA VAL A 820 42.87 7.45 12.48
C VAL A 820 43.67 8.74 12.29
N LEU A 821 43.81 9.24 11.06
CA LEU A 821 44.51 10.50 10.76
C LEU A 821 43.79 11.74 11.31
N ASN A 822 42.46 11.78 11.27
CA ASN A 822 41.65 12.91 11.80
C ASN A 822 41.60 12.97 13.35
N LYS A 823 42.17 11.98 14.06
CA LYS A 823 42.10 11.85 15.53
C LYS A 823 43.47 11.87 16.22
N ILE A 824 44.57 12.05 15.48
CA ILE A 824 45.94 11.90 16.00
C ILE A 824 46.80 13.12 15.64
N ASP A 825 47.39 13.76 16.65
CA ASP A 825 48.43 14.77 16.44
C ASP A 825 49.73 14.14 15.91
N PRO A 826 50.35 14.70 14.85
CA PRO A 826 51.51 14.10 14.18
C PRO A 826 52.83 14.18 14.97
N SER A 827 52.81 14.67 16.21
CA SER A 827 53.99 14.93 17.06
C SER A 827 54.49 13.74 17.87
N HIS A 828 53.68 12.71 18.11
CA HIS A 828 54.00 11.63 19.05
C HIS A 828 54.43 10.30 18.36
N PRO A 829 55.68 9.81 18.58
CA PRO A 829 56.21 8.62 17.90
C PRO A 829 55.43 7.31 18.13
N SER A 830 54.70 7.20 19.25
CA SER A 830 53.85 6.05 19.59
C SER A 830 52.79 5.73 18.53
N HIS A 831 52.30 6.75 17.82
CA HIS A 831 51.20 6.61 16.87
C HIS A 831 51.64 6.10 15.49
N VAL A 832 52.95 6.08 15.20
CA VAL A 832 53.50 5.61 13.92
C VAL A 832 53.08 4.15 13.64
N ASN A 833 53.08 3.29 14.66
CA ASN A 833 52.64 1.90 14.52
C ASN A 833 51.13 1.77 14.27
N VAL A 834 50.31 2.65 14.85
CA VAL A 834 48.85 2.69 14.63
C VAL A 834 48.56 3.13 13.19
N ILE A 835 49.21 4.19 12.72
CA ILE A 835 49.08 4.70 11.35
C ILE A 835 49.60 3.68 10.33
N GLN A 836 50.74 3.01 10.60
CA GLN A 836 51.23 1.94 9.73
C GLN A 836 50.28 0.74 9.66
N ASN A 837 49.68 0.31 10.77
CA ASN A 837 48.71 -0.78 10.76
C ASN A 837 47.39 -0.40 10.08
N ALA A 838 46.90 0.83 10.29
CA ALA A 838 45.76 1.36 9.54
C ALA A 838 46.04 1.44 8.04
N ALA A 839 47.25 1.86 7.64
CA ALA A 839 47.68 1.91 6.24
C ALA A 839 47.84 0.51 5.62
N ARG A 840 48.38 -0.47 6.35
CA ARG A 840 48.44 -1.89 5.94
C ARG A 840 47.05 -2.47 5.71
N ASN A 841 46.13 -2.23 6.65
CA ASN A 841 44.75 -2.72 6.57
C ASN A 841 43.97 -2.04 5.44
N SER A 842 44.11 -0.72 5.30
CA SER A 842 43.48 0.02 4.20
C SER A 842 44.03 -0.38 2.85
N PHE A 843 45.35 -0.57 2.71
CA PHE A 843 45.96 -1.09 1.47
C PHE A 843 45.49 -2.51 1.14
N ALA A 844 45.42 -3.41 2.14
CA ALA A 844 44.90 -4.76 1.92
C ALA A 844 43.42 -4.77 1.53
N LYS A 845 42.60 -3.87 2.09
CA LYS A 845 41.19 -3.67 1.71
C LYS A 845 41.05 -3.06 0.31
N LEU A 846 41.88 -2.07 -0.02
CA LEU A 846 41.95 -1.41 -1.33
C LEU A 846 42.35 -2.41 -2.42
N MET A 847 43.43 -3.17 -2.23
CA MET A 847 43.88 -4.19 -3.18
C MET A 847 42.83 -5.30 -3.39
N LYS A 848 42.15 -5.75 -2.34
CA LYS A 848 41.05 -6.73 -2.47
C LYS A 848 39.84 -6.17 -3.24
N LYS A 849 39.41 -4.94 -2.94
CA LYS A 849 38.27 -4.32 -3.65
C LYS A 849 38.60 -3.98 -5.11
N ILE A 850 39.81 -3.48 -5.38
CA ILE A 850 40.29 -3.26 -6.75
C ILE A 850 40.40 -4.60 -7.50
N ALA A 851 40.89 -5.68 -6.89
CA ALA A 851 40.93 -6.99 -7.54
C ALA A 851 39.52 -7.44 -7.98
N ILE A 852 38.51 -7.33 -7.11
CA ILE A 852 37.12 -7.69 -7.43
C ILE A 852 36.55 -6.82 -8.58
N GLN A 853 36.90 -5.53 -8.67
CA GLN A 853 36.47 -4.69 -9.80
C GLN A 853 37.33 -4.84 -11.06
N MET A 854 38.54 -5.41 -10.94
CA MET A 854 39.39 -5.81 -12.07
C MET A 854 39.01 -7.19 -12.63
N GLU A 855 38.17 -7.98 -11.96
CA GLU A 855 37.58 -9.24 -12.47
C GLU A 855 36.48 -9.00 -13.53
N MET A 856 36.78 -8.13 -14.50
CA MET A 856 35.98 -7.97 -15.72
C MET A 856 36.16 -9.18 -16.64
N LYS A 857 35.20 -10.12 -16.53
CA LYS A 857 34.77 -11.08 -17.56
C LYS A 857 35.82 -11.44 -18.61
N ALA A 858 36.62 -12.49 -18.35
CA ALA A 858 37.27 -13.22 -19.43
C ALA A 858 36.19 -13.71 -20.42
N VAL A 859 36.24 -13.20 -21.66
CA VAL A 859 35.20 -13.45 -22.69
C VAL A 859 35.04 -14.95 -22.91
N HIS A 860 33.79 -15.42 -22.89
CA HIS A 860 33.49 -16.84 -23.04
C HIS A 860 33.81 -17.35 -24.44
N LYS A 861 34.73 -18.32 -24.48
CA LYS A 861 34.86 -19.38 -25.50
C LYS A 861 35.14 -18.89 -26.94
N ASP A 862 36.39 -19.06 -27.33
CA ASP A 862 36.66 -19.83 -28.55
C ASP A 862 37.47 -21.09 -28.20
N ARG A 863 37.50 -22.10 -29.07
CA ARG A 863 38.07 -23.44 -28.81
C ARG A 863 39.61 -23.46 -28.94
N GLY A 864 40.30 -22.90 -27.95
CA GLY A 864 41.73 -23.16 -27.72
C GLY A 864 41.94 -24.25 -26.65
N PRO A 865 42.74 -25.31 -26.90
CA PRO A 865 43.09 -26.26 -25.85
C PRO A 865 43.98 -25.61 -24.79
N SER A 866 43.79 -26.01 -23.53
CA SER A 866 44.53 -25.49 -22.38
C SER A 866 46.02 -25.87 -22.43
N PHE A 867 46.85 -25.03 -23.03
CA PHE A 867 48.29 -25.07 -22.80
C PHE A 867 48.59 -24.51 -21.40
N GLY A 868 48.61 -25.40 -20.41
CA GLY A 868 49.32 -25.14 -19.16
C GLY A 868 50.82 -25.08 -19.46
N ASP A 869 51.30 -23.90 -19.86
CA ASP A 869 52.66 -23.75 -20.38
C ASP A 869 53.71 -23.77 -19.27
N ALA A 870 54.03 -25.00 -18.81
CA ALA A 870 55.22 -25.31 -18.02
C ALA A 870 56.52 -24.92 -18.75
N ASP A 871 56.45 -24.60 -20.05
CA ASP A 871 57.52 -24.05 -20.86
C ASP A 871 57.64 -22.51 -20.77
N SER A 872 56.90 -21.85 -19.88
CA SER A 872 57.16 -20.45 -19.48
C SER A 872 58.66 -20.22 -19.23
N LEU A 873 59.24 -19.16 -19.83
CA LEU A 873 60.67 -18.86 -19.74
C LEU A 873 61.16 -18.80 -18.28
N PHE A 874 60.33 -18.29 -17.38
CA PHE A 874 60.59 -18.22 -15.94
C PHE A 874 60.73 -19.61 -15.31
N HIS A 875 59.82 -20.54 -15.64
CA HIS A 875 59.84 -21.91 -15.13
C HIS A 875 61.02 -22.71 -15.70
N ARG A 876 61.31 -22.55 -17.01
CA ARG A 876 62.50 -23.10 -17.66
C ARG A 876 63.81 -22.59 -17.06
N LEU A 877 63.90 -21.29 -16.72
CA LEU A 877 65.07 -20.71 -16.05
C LEU A 877 65.23 -21.25 -14.63
N ALA A 878 64.15 -21.33 -13.84
CA ALA A 878 64.18 -21.83 -12.47
C ALA A 878 64.63 -23.30 -12.39
N LEU A 879 63.93 -24.20 -13.09
CA LEU A 879 64.27 -25.63 -13.15
C LEU A 879 65.64 -25.86 -13.82
N GLY A 880 65.99 -25.03 -14.80
CA GLY A 880 67.30 -25.03 -15.45
C GLY A 880 68.43 -24.73 -14.48
N HIS A 881 68.26 -23.77 -13.57
CA HIS A 881 69.24 -23.44 -12.53
C HIS A 881 69.44 -24.60 -11.55
N GLN A 882 68.32 -25.16 -11.06
CA GLN A 882 68.32 -26.23 -10.05
C GLN A 882 68.93 -27.54 -10.57
N ARG A 883 68.72 -27.88 -11.86
CA ARG A 883 69.32 -29.07 -12.52
C ARG A 883 70.82 -28.94 -12.83
N ILE A 884 71.40 -27.73 -12.76
CA ILE A 884 72.82 -27.50 -13.07
C ILE A 884 73.68 -27.46 -11.80
N LEU A 885 73.16 -26.91 -10.70
CA LEU A 885 73.84 -26.85 -9.40
C LEU A 885 74.26 -28.23 -8.87
N SER A 886 73.52 -29.29 -9.19
CA SER A 886 73.80 -30.67 -8.75
C SER A 886 74.88 -31.42 -9.56
N LYS A 887 75.46 -30.82 -10.61
CA LYS A 887 76.40 -31.52 -11.53
C LYS A 887 77.68 -30.75 -11.87
N ALA A 888 78.12 -29.84 -11.00
CA ALA A 888 79.29 -28.98 -11.22
C ALA A 888 80.24 -28.87 -10.00
N ARG A 889 80.91 -29.98 -9.66
CA ARG A 889 82.22 -29.96 -8.97
C ARG A 889 83.27 -30.53 -9.94
N GLY A 890 84.33 -29.77 -10.23
CA GLY A 890 85.39 -30.15 -11.17
C GLY A 890 85.99 -28.93 -11.90
N THR A 891 87.31 -28.85 -11.99
CA THR A 891 88.08 -27.64 -12.31
C THR A 891 88.48 -27.46 -13.78
N GLN A 892 88.60 -26.18 -14.15
CA GLN A 892 89.54 -25.53 -15.10
C GLN A 892 89.77 -26.02 -16.56
N GLU A 893 89.49 -25.07 -17.47
CA GLU A 893 90.40 -24.46 -18.46
C GLU A 893 91.19 -25.31 -19.49
N THR A 894 90.88 -25.09 -20.78
CA THR A 894 91.82 -24.57 -21.79
C THR A 894 91.09 -24.10 -23.05
N ASN A 895 91.77 -23.38 -23.95
CA ASN A 895 91.15 -22.58 -25.03
C ASN A 895 90.83 -23.38 -26.32
N SER A 896 89.77 -22.98 -27.05
CA SER A 896 89.55 -23.37 -28.45
C SER A 896 88.67 -22.37 -29.23
N PHE A 897 88.76 -22.43 -30.57
CA PHE A 897 88.33 -21.42 -31.55
C PHE A 897 86.81 -21.22 -31.69
N THR A 898 86.41 -20.05 -32.22
CA THR A 898 85.02 -19.70 -32.56
C THR A 898 84.63 -20.06 -33.99
N ALA A 899 83.41 -20.58 -34.16
CA ALA A 899 82.92 -21.18 -35.41
C ALA A 899 82.77 -20.23 -36.61
N THR A 900 82.72 -18.90 -36.40
CA THR A 900 82.58 -17.92 -37.49
C THR A 900 83.78 -17.96 -38.44
N LYS A 901 85.01 -18.07 -37.92
CA LYS A 901 86.22 -18.22 -38.77
C LYS A 901 86.24 -19.54 -39.56
N SER A 902 85.63 -20.60 -39.03
CA SER A 902 85.52 -21.89 -39.73
C SER A 902 84.63 -21.78 -40.98
N ILE A 903 83.54 -21.01 -40.90
CA ILE A 903 82.60 -20.74 -42.00
C ILE A 903 83.28 -19.92 -43.11
N GLU A 904 84.10 -18.95 -42.73
CA GLU A 904 84.82 -18.05 -43.63
C GLU A 904 85.89 -18.77 -44.47
N VAL A 905 86.62 -19.71 -43.88
CA VAL A 905 87.54 -20.61 -44.61
C VAL A 905 86.78 -21.50 -45.61
N LEU A 906 85.60 -22.01 -45.23
CA LEU A 906 84.79 -22.87 -46.10
C LEU A 906 84.27 -22.11 -47.34
N LYS A 907 83.75 -20.89 -47.15
CA LYS A 907 83.29 -20.00 -48.25
C LYS A 907 84.39 -19.80 -49.30
N ASN A 908 85.63 -19.59 -48.87
CA ASN A 908 86.79 -19.38 -49.75
C ASN A 908 87.21 -20.62 -50.57
N GLN A 909 86.98 -21.85 -50.08
CA GLN A 909 87.28 -23.05 -50.87
C GLN A 909 86.23 -23.32 -51.95
N ILE A 910 84.93 -23.12 -51.64
CA ILE A 910 83.82 -23.35 -52.58
C ILE A 910 83.95 -22.44 -53.81
N HIS A 911 84.34 -21.17 -53.64
CA HIS A 911 84.46 -20.22 -54.75
C HIS A 911 85.50 -20.66 -55.81
N LYS A 912 86.64 -21.25 -55.38
CA LYS A 912 87.68 -21.76 -56.27
C LYS A 912 87.25 -23.00 -57.07
N PHE A 913 86.27 -23.76 -56.58
CA PHE A 913 85.72 -24.93 -57.28
C PHE A 913 84.81 -24.52 -58.44
N ILE A 914 83.91 -23.57 -58.21
CA ILE A 914 82.91 -23.11 -59.20
C ILE A 914 83.57 -22.55 -60.46
N GLN A 915 84.66 -21.79 -60.33
CA GLN A 915 85.41 -21.23 -61.47
C GLN A 915 85.97 -22.30 -62.42
N ARG A 916 86.36 -23.47 -61.91
CA ARG A 916 86.83 -24.59 -62.76
C ARG A 916 85.68 -25.24 -63.53
N LEU A 917 84.53 -25.41 -62.86
CA LEU A 917 83.37 -26.09 -63.43
C LEU A 917 82.72 -25.28 -64.57
N HIS A 918 82.72 -23.94 -64.47
CA HIS A 918 82.18 -23.07 -65.52
C HIS A 918 82.90 -23.25 -66.87
N LYS A 919 84.23 -23.46 -66.88
CA LYS A 919 84.98 -23.67 -68.13
C LYS A 919 84.52 -24.92 -68.90
N ALA A 920 84.25 -26.02 -68.20
CA ALA A 920 83.91 -27.30 -68.82
C ALA A 920 82.50 -27.33 -69.46
N GLU A 921 81.52 -26.60 -68.93
CA GLU A 921 80.16 -26.60 -69.52
C GLU A 921 80.08 -25.76 -70.81
N VAL A 922 81.01 -24.83 -71.05
CA VAL A 922 81.12 -24.08 -72.32
C VAL A 922 81.50 -25.04 -73.46
N GLU A 923 82.55 -25.83 -73.26
CA GLU A 923 83.01 -26.86 -74.19
C GLU A 923 81.89 -27.87 -74.50
N ARG A 924 81.12 -28.29 -73.48
CA ARG A 924 80.00 -29.24 -73.64
C ARG A 924 78.80 -28.69 -74.43
N ARG A 925 78.64 -27.36 -74.58
CA ARG A 925 77.53 -26.79 -75.35
C ARG A 925 77.77 -26.81 -76.86
N SER A 926 79.02 -26.72 -77.31
CA SER A 926 79.40 -26.87 -78.72
C SER A 926 78.93 -28.23 -79.27
N MET A 927 79.34 -29.31 -78.60
CA MET A 927 79.06 -30.72 -78.94
C MET A 927 77.57 -31.10 -78.98
N ARG A 928 76.64 -30.21 -78.58
CA ARG A 928 75.21 -30.49 -78.52
C ARG A 928 74.41 -29.99 -79.72
N LEU A 929 74.93 -29.02 -80.49
CA LEU A 929 74.25 -28.54 -81.70
C LEU A 929 74.31 -29.60 -82.80
N GLU A 930 75.47 -30.23 -82.98
CA GLU A 930 75.72 -31.33 -83.93
C GLU A 930 74.79 -32.55 -83.72
N LEU A 931 74.34 -32.78 -82.48
CA LEU A 931 73.42 -33.88 -82.14
C LEU A 931 71.94 -33.58 -82.46
N ALA A 932 71.57 -32.34 -82.73
CA ALA A 932 70.18 -31.95 -82.99
C ALA A 932 69.73 -32.31 -84.41
N GLU A 933 70.57 -32.02 -85.42
CA GLU A 933 70.27 -32.26 -86.84
C GLU A 933 70.04 -33.75 -87.17
N LEU A 934 70.68 -34.65 -86.42
CA LEU A 934 70.59 -36.09 -86.65
C LEU A 934 69.25 -36.71 -86.23
N LYS A 935 68.54 -36.14 -85.24
CA LYS A 935 67.32 -36.78 -84.67
C LYS A 935 65.99 -36.34 -85.28
N GLN A 936 65.96 -35.27 -86.06
CA GLN A 936 64.74 -34.83 -86.76
C GLN A 936 64.19 -35.89 -87.76
N LYS A 937 65.03 -36.85 -88.15
CA LYS A 937 64.74 -37.92 -89.12
C LYS A 937 63.96 -39.13 -88.57
N VAL A 938 63.52 -39.12 -87.30
CA VAL A 938 63.05 -40.33 -86.58
C VAL A 938 61.57 -40.31 -86.18
N CYS A 939 60.90 -39.16 -86.16
CA CYS A 939 59.63 -38.97 -85.44
C CYS A 939 58.33 -39.10 -86.29
N THR A 940 58.17 -40.15 -87.09
CA THR A 940 57.06 -40.22 -88.09
C THR A 940 56.18 -41.49 -88.09
N LEU A 941 56.14 -42.31 -87.02
CA LEU A 941 55.34 -43.55 -86.98
C LEU A 941 54.64 -43.85 -85.62
N GLU A 942 53.43 -44.43 -85.72
CA GLU A 942 52.66 -45.28 -84.76
C GLU A 942 51.76 -44.67 -83.63
N THR A 943 50.61 -45.34 -83.33
CA THR A 943 49.37 -44.75 -82.72
C THR A 943 48.30 -45.77 -82.17
N ASN A 944 47.50 -45.41 -81.12
CA ASN A 944 46.08 -45.81 -80.75
C ASN A 944 45.67 -47.00 -79.79
N THR A 945 44.48 -46.87 -79.10
CA THR A 945 43.44 -47.88 -78.56
C THR A 945 43.20 -48.19 -77.01
N ASP A 946 42.04 -48.83 -76.62
CA ASP A 946 41.22 -48.70 -75.33
C ASP A 946 40.65 -50.02 -74.61
N SER A 947 39.92 -49.99 -73.42
CA SER A 947 39.02 -51.11 -72.80
C SER A 947 38.27 -50.88 -71.38
N THR A 948 37.47 -51.85 -70.78
CA THR A 948 36.29 -51.68 -69.79
C THR A 948 35.87 -52.82 -68.70
N GLU A 949 34.85 -52.63 -67.76
CA GLU A 949 33.75 -53.58 -67.18
C GLU A 949 33.41 -53.96 -65.61
N ARG A 950 32.13 -54.45 -65.27
CA ARG A 950 31.59 -55.58 -64.31
C ARG A 950 30.34 -55.46 -63.26
N LEU A 951 29.89 -56.52 -62.45
CA LEU A 951 28.43 -56.91 -62.08
C LEU A 951 27.95 -57.72 -60.74
N LYS A 952 26.63 -57.63 -60.25
CA LYS A 952 25.60 -58.63 -59.58
C LYS A 952 25.60 -59.14 -58.05
N HIS A 953 24.58 -59.75 -57.27
CA HIS A 953 23.05 -59.97 -57.19
C HIS A 953 22.27 -60.30 -55.78
N ASN A 954 21.39 -61.37 -55.51
CA ASN A 954 20.24 -61.49 -54.45
C ASN A 954 19.71 -62.91 -53.85
N ARG A 955 18.79 -62.96 -52.78
CA ARG A 955 17.49 -63.78 -52.50
C ARG A 955 17.18 -64.96 -51.42
N LYS A 956 15.96 -65.64 -51.41
CA LYS A 956 15.15 -66.45 -50.34
C LYS A 956 14.54 -67.87 -50.78
N ILE A 957 13.91 -68.77 -49.92
CA ILE A 957 12.69 -69.72 -50.16
C ILE A 957 12.16 -70.71 -48.99
N LYS A 958 11.08 -71.56 -49.19
CA LYS A 958 10.25 -72.48 -48.28
C LYS A 958 10.09 -74.00 -48.74
N GLN A 959 9.44 -74.96 -47.98
CA GLN A 959 8.57 -76.10 -48.49
C GLN A 959 7.71 -77.00 -47.48
N THR A 960 7.01 -78.09 -47.93
CA THR A 960 5.84 -78.84 -47.31
C THR A 960 5.71 -80.39 -47.61
N LYS A 961 4.69 -81.15 -47.08
CA LYS A 961 4.23 -82.54 -47.52
C LYS A 961 2.85 -83.03 -46.94
N ALA A 962 2.28 -84.18 -47.39
CA ALA A 962 0.91 -84.72 -47.09
C ALA A 962 0.76 -86.29 -47.19
N VAL A 963 -0.37 -86.96 -46.79
CA VAL A 963 -0.66 -88.42 -47.08
C VAL A 963 -2.09 -89.01 -46.81
N SER A 964 -2.48 -89.97 -47.69
CA SER A 964 -3.38 -91.18 -47.64
C SER A 964 -4.91 -91.18 -47.35
N ASN A 965 -5.56 -92.28 -47.81
CA ASN A 965 -7.01 -92.45 -48.07
C ASN A 965 -7.80 -93.29 -47.05
N GLU A 966 -7.13 -94.02 -46.15
CA GLU A 966 -7.80 -94.80 -45.08
C GLU A 966 -8.57 -93.88 -44.12
N LYS A 967 -8.04 -92.66 -43.96
CA LYS A 967 -8.70 -91.51 -43.34
C LYS A 967 -10.08 -91.20 -43.91
N PHE A 968 -10.41 -91.56 -45.15
CA PHE A 968 -11.71 -91.22 -45.74
C PHE A 968 -12.87 -91.98 -45.08
N LYS A 969 -12.67 -93.24 -44.67
CA LYS A 969 -13.71 -93.96 -43.90
C LYS A 969 -13.87 -93.39 -42.49
N ASN A 970 -12.76 -93.12 -41.81
CA ASN A 970 -12.80 -92.45 -40.51
C ASN A 970 -13.47 -91.08 -40.62
N LEU A 971 -13.17 -90.31 -41.66
CA LEU A 971 -13.85 -89.04 -41.97
C LEU A 971 -15.34 -89.21 -42.21
N CYS A 972 -15.83 -90.32 -42.76
CA CYS A 972 -17.28 -90.54 -42.89
C CYS A 972 -17.98 -90.84 -41.55
N GLU A 973 -17.36 -91.61 -40.65
CA GLU A 973 -17.91 -91.81 -39.29
C GLU A 973 -17.73 -90.54 -38.44
N GLU A 974 -16.60 -89.85 -38.57
CA GLU A 974 -16.31 -88.58 -37.91
C GLU A 974 -17.22 -87.46 -38.43
N LEU A 975 -17.63 -87.47 -39.71
CA LEU A 975 -18.66 -86.60 -40.28
C LEU A 975 -20.05 -86.95 -39.75
N LYS A 976 -20.40 -88.23 -39.58
CA LYS A 976 -21.67 -88.63 -38.95
C LYS A 976 -21.72 -88.19 -37.47
N ASN A 977 -20.60 -88.34 -36.76
CA ASN A 977 -20.44 -87.86 -35.39
C ASN A 977 -20.28 -86.33 -35.32
N ALA A 978 -19.83 -85.66 -36.39
CA ALA A 978 -19.84 -84.21 -36.51
C ALA A 978 -21.26 -83.70 -36.73
N LEU A 979 -22.06 -84.33 -37.59
CA LEU A 979 -23.47 -83.99 -37.82
C LEU A 979 -24.29 -84.12 -36.53
N LEU A 980 -24.06 -85.15 -35.72
CA LEU A 980 -24.69 -85.28 -34.39
C LEU A 980 -24.23 -84.19 -33.41
N ARG A 981 -22.92 -83.87 -33.38
CA ARG A 981 -22.39 -82.74 -32.59
C ARG A 981 -22.92 -81.40 -33.08
N GLU A 982 -23.13 -81.23 -34.37
CA GLU A 982 -23.67 -80.02 -35.00
C GLU A 982 -25.16 -79.88 -34.74
N GLN A 983 -25.93 -80.97 -34.73
CA GLN A 983 -27.35 -80.96 -34.35
C GLN A 983 -27.52 -80.67 -32.84
N GLN A 984 -26.63 -81.20 -31.98
CA GLN A 984 -26.57 -80.81 -30.57
C GLN A 984 -26.14 -79.35 -30.40
N ALA A 985 -25.17 -78.87 -31.18
CA ALA A 985 -24.75 -77.47 -31.16
C ALA A 985 -25.84 -76.53 -31.70
N GLN A 986 -26.68 -76.96 -32.65
CA GLN A 986 -27.83 -76.19 -33.12
C GLN A 986 -28.92 -76.07 -32.06
N LEU A 987 -29.19 -77.13 -31.28
CA LEU A 987 -30.09 -77.05 -30.11
C LEU A 987 -29.52 -76.14 -29.03
N LEU A 988 -28.22 -76.26 -28.71
CA LEU A 988 -27.55 -75.43 -27.72
C LEU A 988 -27.45 -73.96 -28.18
N LEU A 989 -27.30 -73.71 -29.49
CA LEU A 989 -27.42 -72.38 -30.09
C LEU A 989 -28.86 -71.84 -30.06
N GLN A 990 -29.88 -72.70 -30.15
CA GLN A 990 -31.28 -72.28 -29.95
C GLN A 990 -31.54 -71.90 -28.49
N GLU A 991 -31.10 -72.70 -27.51
CA GLU A 991 -31.15 -72.35 -26.09
C GLU A 991 -30.36 -71.05 -25.80
N GLN A 992 -29.15 -70.90 -26.33
CA GLN A 992 -28.37 -69.67 -26.20
C GLN A 992 -29.05 -68.49 -26.91
N SER A 993 -29.74 -68.70 -28.04
CA SER A 993 -30.51 -67.62 -28.69
C SER A 993 -31.74 -67.20 -27.87
N GLN A 994 -32.39 -68.14 -27.17
CA GLN A 994 -33.49 -67.83 -26.25
C GLN A 994 -32.98 -67.12 -24.99
N GLN A 995 -31.86 -67.57 -24.42
CA GLN A 995 -31.19 -66.87 -23.31
C GLN A 995 -30.71 -65.48 -23.73
N LEU A 996 -30.21 -65.29 -24.95
CA LEU A 996 -29.86 -63.98 -25.50
C LEU A 996 -31.10 -63.11 -25.76
N GLN A 997 -32.22 -63.68 -26.21
CA GLN A 997 -33.48 -62.94 -26.37
C GLN A 997 -34.05 -62.51 -25.01
N GLU A 998 -34.01 -63.37 -23.99
CA GLU A 998 -34.45 -62.99 -22.64
C GLU A 998 -33.50 -61.99 -21.97
N LEU A 999 -32.19 -62.11 -22.19
CA LEU A 999 -31.21 -61.09 -21.78
C LEU A 999 -31.44 -59.77 -22.52
N SER A 1000 -31.69 -59.78 -23.83
CA SER A 1000 -32.06 -58.59 -24.59
C SER A 1000 -33.35 -57.95 -24.05
N TYR A 1001 -34.39 -58.73 -23.76
CA TYR A 1001 -35.62 -58.23 -23.15
C TYR A 1001 -35.38 -57.63 -21.76
N ARG A 1002 -34.56 -58.26 -20.91
CA ARG A 1002 -34.16 -57.71 -19.60
C ARG A 1002 -33.30 -56.45 -19.72
N ILE A 1003 -32.46 -56.36 -20.75
CA ILE A 1003 -31.65 -55.16 -21.06
C ILE A 1003 -32.53 -54.04 -21.60
N GLU A 1004 -33.51 -54.32 -22.46
CA GLU A 1004 -34.52 -53.35 -22.91
C GLU A 1004 -35.32 -52.83 -21.71
N LEU A 1005 -35.82 -53.73 -20.85
CA LEU A 1005 -36.55 -53.36 -19.62
C LEU A 1005 -35.71 -52.46 -18.70
N HIS A 1006 -34.48 -52.85 -18.39
CA HIS A 1006 -33.58 -52.00 -17.60
C HIS A 1006 -33.22 -50.70 -18.32
N SER A 1007 -33.10 -50.66 -19.65
CA SER A 1007 -32.87 -49.42 -20.39
C SER A 1007 -34.07 -48.47 -20.34
N THR A 1008 -35.30 -48.99 -20.28
CA THR A 1008 -36.49 -48.17 -20.04
C THR A 1008 -36.55 -47.68 -18.60
N GLU A 1009 -36.24 -48.51 -17.60
CA GLU A 1009 -36.13 -48.05 -16.22
C GLU A 1009 -34.98 -47.03 -16.03
N GLU A 1010 -33.87 -47.19 -16.74
CA GLU A 1010 -32.70 -46.30 -16.70
C GLU A 1010 -33.01 -44.97 -17.40
N ALA A 1011 -33.75 -44.98 -18.51
CA ALA A 1011 -34.29 -43.78 -19.14
C ALA A 1011 -35.30 -43.03 -18.24
N GLU A 1012 -36.15 -43.74 -17.49
CA GLU A 1012 -37.05 -43.13 -16.50
C GLU A 1012 -36.28 -42.56 -15.29
N LYS A 1013 -35.22 -43.24 -14.83
CA LYS A 1013 -34.30 -42.74 -13.80
C LYS A 1013 -33.52 -41.51 -14.29
N ASP A 1014 -33.07 -41.49 -15.54
CA ASP A 1014 -32.41 -40.33 -16.16
C ASP A 1014 -33.39 -39.18 -16.42
N GLN A 1015 -34.64 -39.44 -16.76
CA GLN A 1015 -35.65 -38.39 -16.89
C GLN A 1015 -35.97 -37.77 -15.52
N THR A 1016 -36.20 -38.59 -14.49
CA THR A 1016 -36.44 -38.07 -13.13
C THR A 1016 -35.19 -37.39 -12.53
N LEU A 1017 -33.98 -37.86 -12.83
CA LEU A 1017 -32.73 -37.17 -12.51
C LEU A 1017 -32.58 -35.84 -13.25
N THR A 1018 -32.91 -35.76 -14.54
CA THR A 1018 -32.80 -34.49 -15.29
C THR A 1018 -33.86 -33.48 -14.86
N GLU A 1019 -35.06 -33.91 -14.46
CA GLU A 1019 -36.08 -33.05 -13.83
C GLU A 1019 -35.66 -32.60 -12.41
N ALA A 1020 -35.03 -33.45 -11.62
CA ALA A 1020 -34.43 -33.09 -10.32
C ALA A 1020 -33.25 -32.13 -10.47
N VAL A 1021 -32.34 -32.37 -11.42
CA VAL A 1021 -31.21 -31.47 -11.74
C VAL A 1021 -31.71 -30.14 -12.29
N LYS A 1022 -32.75 -30.13 -13.11
CA LYS A 1022 -33.37 -28.90 -13.61
C LYS A 1022 -33.98 -28.08 -12.48
N SER A 1023 -34.80 -28.67 -11.63
CA SER A 1023 -35.41 -27.96 -10.48
C SER A 1023 -34.35 -27.49 -9.46
N LEU A 1024 -33.29 -28.27 -9.22
CA LEU A 1024 -32.12 -27.82 -8.45
C LEU A 1024 -31.38 -26.66 -9.12
N SER A 1025 -31.26 -26.64 -10.46
CA SER A 1025 -30.64 -25.53 -11.20
C SER A 1025 -31.48 -24.25 -11.14
N GLU A 1026 -32.82 -24.37 -11.19
CA GLU A 1026 -33.76 -23.26 -11.06
C GLU A 1026 -33.74 -22.70 -9.63
N ALA A 1027 -33.74 -23.57 -8.62
CA ALA A 1027 -33.57 -23.19 -7.21
C ALA A 1027 -32.21 -22.52 -6.95
N LYS A 1028 -31.13 -23.03 -7.57
CA LYS A 1028 -29.79 -22.41 -7.49
C LYS A 1028 -29.78 -21.01 -8.12
N LEU A 1029 -30.35 -20.85 -9.32
CA LEU A 1029 -30.45 -19.54 -9.98
C LEU A 1029 -31.30 -18.56 -9.17
N GLU A 1030 -32.36 -19.02 -8.51
CA GLU A 1030 -33.16 -18.20 -7.60
C GLU A 1030 -32.36 -17.80 -6.35
N LEU A 1031 -31.59 -18.72 -5.77
CA LEU A 1031 -30.64 -18.43 -4.68
C LEU A 1031 -29.58 -17.40 -5.10
N GLU A 1032 -29.02 -17.52 -6.31
CA GLU A 1032 -28.06 -16.56 -6.86
C GLU A 1032 -28.70 -15.17 -7.07
N ARG A 1033 -29.96 -15.10 -7.53
CA ARG A 1033 -30.73 -13.84 -7.60
C ARG A 1033 -30.96 -13.24 -6.21
N LYS A 1034 -31.47 -14.01 -5.23
CA LYS A 1034 -31.64 -13.52 -3.85
C LYS A 1034 -30.31 -13.05 -3.27
N GLY A 1035 -29.22 -13.77 -3.52
CA GLY A 1035 -27.86 -13.41 -3.11
C GLY A 1035 -27.31 -12.16 -3.82
N GLN A 1036 -27.77 -11.81 -5.02
CA GLN A 1036 -27.49 -10.52 -5.65
C GLN A 1036 -28.30 -9.39 -5.00
N CYS A 1037 -29.62 -9.59 -4.79
CA CYS A 1037 -30.48 -8.62 -4.10
C CYS A 1037 -29.99 -8.32 -2.67
N LEU A 1038 -29.59 -9.33 -1.90
CA LEU A 1038 -29.01 -9.15 -0.55
C LEU A 1038 -27.69 -8.37 -0.59
N ARG A 1039 -26.82 -8.59 -1.59
CA ARG A 1039 -25.60 -7.80 -1.76
C ARG A 1039 -25.89 -6.35 -2.18
N GLN A 1040 -26.95 -6.10 -2.95
CA GLN A 1040 -27.39 -4.75 -3.29
C GLN A 1040 -28.00 -4.03 -2.07
N LEU A 1041 -28.84 -4.71 -1.30
CA LEU A 1041 -29.45 -4.20 -0.07
C LEU A 1041 -28.38 -3.90 0.99
N ASN A 1042 -27.39 -4.78 1.19
CA ASN A 1042 -26.29 -4.54 2.12
C ASN A 1042 -25.43 -3.33 1.68
N ARG A 1043 -25.18 -3.14 0.39
CA ARG A 1043 -24.52 -1.92 -0.13
C ARG A 1043 -25.36 -0.65 0.11
N GLN A 1044 -26.68 -0.72 0.06
CA GLN A 1044 -27.56 0.40 0.41
C GLN A 1044 -27.54 0.68 1.92
N LEU A 1045 -27.57 -0.37 2.75
CA LEU A 1045 -27.50 -0.26 4.21
C LEU A 1045 -26.16 0.35 4.65
N GLN A 1046 -25.03 -0.13 4.10
CA GLN A 1046 -23.70 0.44 4.34
C GLN A 1046 -23.59 1.93 3.94
N ARG A 1047 -24.25 2.35 2.85
CA ARG A 1047 -24.34 3.78 2.50
C ARG A 1047 -25.15 4.55 3.53
N ILE A 1048 -26.33 4.07 3.91
CA ILE A 1048 -27.18 4.69 4.93
C ILE A 1048 -26.46 4.78 6.29
N GLU A 1049 -25.64 3.80 6.65
CA GLU A 1049 -24.79 3.85 7.85
C GLU A 1049 -23.66 4.88 7.72
N GLN A 1050 -22.99 4.97 6.57
CA GLN A 1050 -21.97 5.99 6.30
C GLN A 1050 -22.55 7.40 6.29
N ASP A 1051 -23.71 7.59 5.65
CA ASP A 1051 -24.45 8.86 5.61
C ASP A 1051 -24.93 9.25 7.02
N LYS A 1052 -25.44 8.29 7.80
CA LYS A 1052 -25.79 8.49 9.22
C LYS A 1052 -24.57 8.92 10.05
N LEU A 1053 -23.42 8.28 9.88
CA LEU A 1053 -22.19 8.66 10.60
C LEU A 1053 -21.70 10.06 10.18
N GLN A 1054 -21.74 10.39 8.89
CA GLN A 1054 -21.43 11.74 8.40
C GLN A 1054 -22.39 12.80 8.95
N LEU A 1055 -23.69 12.49 9.00
CA LEU A 1055 -24.69 13.37 9.61
C LEU A 1055 -24.50 13.51 11.12
N GLN A 1056 -24.10 12.46 11.84
CA GLN A 1056 -23.78 12.54 13.27
C GLN A 1056 -22.54 13.41 13.53
N VAL A 1057 -21.49 13.31 12.71
CA VAL A 1057 -20.34 14.22 12.78
C VAL A 1057 -20.74 15.65 12.43
N GLY A 1058 -21.50 15.87 11.35
CA GLY A 1058 -21.98 17.20 10.96
C GLY A 1058 -22.92 17.85 11.97
N ILE A 1059 -23.74 17.08 12.68
CA ILE A 1059 -24.53 17.54 13.82
C ILE A 1059 -23.61 17.93 14.97
N HIS A 1060 -22.64 17.10 15.33
CA HIS A 1060 -21.71 17.40 16.42
C HIS A 1060 -20.83 18.65 16.12
N ASP A 1061 -20.36 18.81 14.89
CA ASP A 1061 -19.65 20.01 14.45
C ASP A 1061 -20.54 21.27 14.50
N ALA A 1062 -21.83 21.14 14.15
CA ALA A 1062 -22.80 22.21 14.28
C ALA A 1062 -23.13 22.54 15.75
N GLU A 1063 -23.24 21.55 16.63
CA GLU A 1063 -23.40 21.72 18.07
C GLU A 1063 -22.18 22.43 18.68
N ASN A 1064 -20.97 22.00 18.33
CA ASN A 1064 -19.72 22.64 18.75
C ASN A 1064 -19.62 24.08 18.24
N ALA A 1065 -20.00 24.35 16.99
CA ALA A 1065 -20.05 25.71 16.45
C ALA A 1065 -21.10 26.58 17.14
N LEU A 1066 -22.28 26.06 17.46
CA LEU A 1066 -23.31 26.76 18.23
C LEU A 1066 -22.87 27.02 19.68
N TRP A 1067 -22.14 26.10 20.29
CA TRP A 1067 -21.55 26.25 21.62
C TRP A 1067 -20.49 27.36 21.64
N MET A 1068 -19.56 27.37 20.67
CA MET A 1068 -18.59 28.46 20.51
C MET A 1068 -19.27 29.82 20.28
N VAL A 1069 -20.31 29.86 19.42
CA VAL A 1069 -21.09 31.08 19.19
C VAL A 1069 -21.86 31.52 20.45
N ALA A 1070 -22.20 30.61 21.36
CA ALA A 1070 -22.80 30.95 22.65
C ALA A 1070 -21.76 31.50 23.65
N THR A 1071 -20.57 30.90 23.74
CA THR A 1071 -19.49 31.39 24.61
C THR A 1071 -18.97 32.76 24.15
N ASP A 1072 -18.81 32.98 22.84
CA ASP A 1072 -18.42 34.28 22.28
C ASP A 1072 -19.42 35.40 22.60
N LYS A 1073 -20.73 35.11 22.57
CA LYS A 1073 -21.78 36.06 22.99
C LYS A 1073 -21.72 36.36 24.48
N GLU A 1074 -21.45 35.35 25.32
CA GLU A 1074 -21.32 35.55 26.76
C GLU A 1074 -20.08 36.39 27.10
N ILE A 1075 -18.96 36.16 26.41
CA ILE A 1075 -17.73 36.94 26.49
C ILE A 1075 -17.98 38.39 26.05
N LEU A 1076 -18.64 38.60 24.90
CA LEU A 1076 -19.02 39.93 24.42
C LEU A 1076 -19.91 40.68 25.43
N MET A 1077 -20.90 39.99 26.02
CA MET A 1077 -21.77 40.54 27.04
C MET A 1077 -21.01 40.90 28.33
N LYS A 1078 -20.03 40.07 28.74
CA LYS A 1078 -19.14 40.37 29.87
C LYS A 1078 -18.28 41.62 29.61
N HIS A 1079 -17.72 41.77 28.41
CA HIS A 1079 -16.99 42.98 28.02
C HIS A 1079 -17.89 44.23 28.00
N MET A 1080 -19.09 44.15 27.42
CA MET A 1080 -20.03 45.28 27.39
C MET A 1080 -20.47 45.71 28.79
N LYS A 1081 -20.75 44.75 29.69
CA LYS A 1081 -21.03 45.03 31.11
C LYS A 1081 -19.83 45.63 31.85
N SER A 1082 -18.60 45.21 31.51
CA SER A 1082 -17.38 45.81 32.06
C SER A 1082 -17.22 47.27 31.60
N ILE A 1083 -17.39 47.55 30.31
CA ILE A 1083 -17.29 48.90 29.72
C ILE A 1083 -18.39 49.81 30.28
N ASP A 1084 -19.63 49.32 30.36
CA ASP A 1084 -20.74 50.00 31.04
C ASP A 1084 -20.38 50.36 32.49
N SER A 1085 -19.82 49.43 33.26
CA SER A 1085 -19.36 49.70 34.64
C SER A 1085 -18.22 50.72 34.74
N VAL A 1086 -17.45 50.94 33.66
CA VAL A 1086 -16.42 52.00 33.58
C VAL A 1086 -17.07 53.35 33.26
N PHE A 1087 -18.04 53.41 32.33
CA PHE A 1087 -18.78 54.64 32.06
C PHE A 1087 -19.61 55.08 33.27
N GLU A 1088 -20.25 54.15 33.98
CA GLU A 1088 -20.92 54.41 35.27
C GLU A 1088 -19.92 55.02 36.27
N LYS A 1089 -18.76 54.40 36.50
CA LYS A 1089 -17.72 54.95 37.40
C LYS A 1089 -17.20 56.32 36.98
N VAL A 1090 -16.99 56.57 35.69
CA VAL A 1090 -16.53 57.88 35.18
C VAL A 1090 -17.60 58.94 35.40
N ARG A 1091 -18.88 58.63 35.09
CA ARG A 1091 -20.02 59.51 35.37
C ARG A 1091 -20.14 59.83 36.85
N ASP A 1092 -19.99 58.82 37.71
CA ASP A 1092 -20.17 58.97 39.15
C ASP A 1092 -19.01 59.76 39.79
N GLN A 1093 -17.77 59.53 39.35
CA GLN A 1093 -16.61 60.37 39.69
C GLN A 1093 -16.79 61.82 39.23
N MET A 1094 -17.27 62.02 38.00
CA MET A 1094 -17.50 63.35 37.43
C MET A 1094 -18.65 64.10 38.11
N SER A 1095 -19.69 63.39 38.56
CA SER A 1095 -20.78 63.97 39.35
C SER A 1095 -20.32 64.48 40.71
N LEU A 1096 -19.42 63.75 41.40
CA LEU A 1096 -18.79 64.22 42.65
C LEU A 1096 -17.99 65.52 42.45
N VAL A 1097 -17.33 65.67 41.29
CA VAL A 1097 -16.49 66.85 40.97
C VAL A 1097 -17.31 68.11 40.68
N CYS A 1098 -18.60 68.00 40.33
CA CYS A 1098 -19.43 69.16 39.93
C CYS A 1098 -20.31 69.76 41.03
N SER A 1099 -20.31 69.24 42.26
CA SER A 1099 -21.16 69.77 43.36
C SER A 1099 -20.80 71.19 43.84
N SER A 1100 -19.75 71.83 43.33
CA SER A 1100 -19.24 73.12 43.83
C SER A 1100 -19.49 74.35 42.95
N ARG A 1101 -20.08 74.19 41.76
CA ARG A 1101 -20.48 75.32 40.87
C ARG A 1101 -21.63 74.90 39.95
N ASN A 1102 -22.84 75.36 40.25
CA ASN A 1102 -23.90 75.42 39.25
C ASN A 1102 -23.56 76.51 38.22
N ASP A 1103 -23.65 76.20 36.93
CA ASP A 1103 -24.63 76.87 36.05
C ASP A 1103 -24.56 76.42 34.58
N ILE A 1104 -25.73 76.52 33.93
CA ILE A 1104 -26.01 76.33 32.50
C ILE A 1104 -26.00 74.87 32.02
N ILE A 1105 -27.19 74.27 32.02
CA ILE A 1105 -27.54 73.10 31.18
C ILE A 1105 -27.91 73.65 29.79
N LEU A 1106 -27.09 73.41 28.78
CA LEU A 1106 -27.40 73.72 27.38
C LEU A 1106 -27.83 72.44 26.64
N GLN A 1107 -29.06 72.42 26.13
CA GLN A 1107 -29.59 71.30 25.34
C GLN A 1107 -29.16 71.40 23.88
N LEU A 1108 -28.37 70.44 23.38
CA LEU A 1108 -28.19 70.20 21.94
C LEU A 1108 -27.51 68.84 21.68
N PRO A 1109 -27.68 68.22 20.50
CA PRO A 1109 -28.89 68.05 19.70
C PRO A 1109 -29.49 66.63 19.90
N LYS A 1110 -30.79 66.47 19.65
CA LYS A 1110 -31.44 65.14 19.67
C LYS A 1110 -31.02 64.29 18.45
N LEU A 1111 -29.93 63.54 18.57
CA LEU A 1111 -29.71 62.37 17.72
C LEU A 1111 -30.93 61.44 17.87
N HIS A 1112 -31.68 61.25 16.77
CA HIS A 1112 -32.98 60.57 16.82
C HIS A 1112 -32.79 59.08 17.11
N LEU A 1113 -33.20 58.67 18.31
CA LEU A 1113 -32.99 57.33 18.86
C LEU A 1113 -34.10 56.33 18.42
N GLU A 1114 -34.67 56.56 17.24
CA GLU A 1114 -35.91 55.92 16.76
C GLU A 1114 -35.76 54.42 16.47
N MET A 1115 -34.52 53.91 16.33
CA MET A 1115 -34.26 52.48 16.15
C MET A 1115 -34.34 51.64 17.45
N LEU A 1116 -34.42 52.26 18.63
CA LEU A 1116 -34.33 51.52 19.90
C LEU A 1116 -35.65 50.91 20.43
N PRO A 1117 -36.84 51.54 20.30
CA PRO A 1117 -38.10 50.91 20.69
C PRO A 1117 -38.42 49.65 19.87
N LEU A 1118 -38.02 49.62 18.60
CA LEU A 1118 -38.36 48.54 17.67
C LEU A 1118 -37.64 47.20 17.98
N LEU A 1119 -36.63 47.20 18.86
CA LEU A 1119 -35.84 46.01 19.19
C LEU A 1119 -36.14 45.39 20.57
N GLU A 1120 -36.97 46.04 21.41
CA GLU A 1120 -37.36 45.47 22.72
C GLU A 1120 -38.09 44.13 22.57
N HIS A 1121 -38.76 43.91 21.42
CA HIS A 1121 -39.62 42.75 21.18
C HIS A 1121 -38.89 41.39 21.06
N LEU A 1122 -37.56 41.36 20.98
CA LEU A 1122 -36.77 40.12 20.92
C LEU A 1122 -36.09 39.70 22.24
N GLY A 1123 -36.11 40.55 23.28
CA GLY A 1123 -35.68 40.18 24.65
C GLY A 1123 -34.24 39.67 24.83
N ARG A 1124 -33.33 39.87 23.86
CA ARG A 1124 -31.99 39.28 23.88
C ARG A 1124 -31.00 40.03 24.79
N PRO A 1125 -30.33 39.35 25.75
CA PRO A 1125 -29.54 40.01 26.79
C PRO A 1125 -28.28 40.71 26.28
N GLU A 1126 -27.75 40.31 25.12
CA GLU A 1126 -26.61 40.97 24.46
C GLU A 1126 -27.00 42.36 23.95
N PHE A 1127 -28.17 42.49 23.35
CA PHE A 1127 -28.70 43.78 22.87
C PHE A 1127 -29.04 44.72 24.03
N LEU A 1128 -29.58 44.19 25.12
CA LEU A 1128 -29.81 44.96 26.34
C LEU A 1128 -28.51 45.50 26.95
N ALA A 1129 -27.42 44.70 26.90
CA ALA A 1129 -26.09 45.15 27.31
C ALA A 1129 -25.52 46.23 26.37
N CYS A 1130 -25.66 46.09 25.05
CA CYS A 1130 -25.32 47.14 24.07
C CYS A 1130 -26.06 48.45 24.38
N GLN A 1131 -27.39 48.38 24.53
CA GLN A 1131 -28.27 49.51 24.79
C GLN A 1131 -27.88 50.25 26.07
N LYS A 1132 -27.60 49.52 27.17
CA LYS A 1132 -27.16 50.14 28.42
C LYS A 1132 -25.80 50.81 28.26
N MET A 1133 -24.81 50.11 27.70
CA MET A 1133 -23.46 50.65 27.46
C MET A 1133 -23.47 51.92 26.60
N ILE A 1134 -24.27 51.95 25.53
CA ILE A 1134 -24.42 53.13 24.66
C ILE A 1134 -25.09 54.29 25.42
N LYS A 1135 -26.12 54.02 26.24
CA LYS A 1135 -26.76 55.05 27.07
C LYS A 1135 -25.79 55.65 28.08
N SER A 1136 -24.98 54.83 28.75
CA SER A 1136 -23.94 55.26 29.69
C SER A 1136 -22.84 56.08 29.00
N PHE A 1137 -22.40 55.67 27.80
CA PHE A 1137 -21.46 56.44 26.98
C PHE A 1137 -22.01 57.82 26.60
N MET A 1138 -23.26 57.89 26.11
CA MET A 1138 -23.89 59.15 25.71
C MET A 1138 -24.00 60.14 26.89
N GLN A 1139 -24.27 59.64 28.11
CA GLN A 1139 -24.28 60.47 29.32
C GLN A 1139 -22.89 61.04 29.66
N VAL A 1140 -21.84 60.22 29.56
CA VAL A 1140 -20.45 60.69 29.79
C VAL A 1140 -20.00 61.67 28.70
N TYR A 1141 -20.43 61.47 27.45
CA TYR A 1141 -20.13 62.37 26.34
C TYR A 1141 -20.83 63.73 26.48
N ASP A 1142 -22.11 63.76 26.82
CA ASP A 1142 -22.89 64.98 27.08
C ASP A 1142 -22.29 65.80 28.24
N PHE A 1143 -21.88 65.11 29.31
CA PHE A 1143 -21.15 65.72 30.43
C PHE A 1143 -19.78 66.27 30.01
N ALA A 1144 -19.04 65.57 29.15
CA ALA A 1144 -17.75 66.05 28.64
C ALA A 1144 -17.93 67.32 27.78
N CYS A 1145 -18.92 67.35 26.89
CA CYS A 1145 -19.24 68.51 26.05
C CYS A 1145 -19.65 69.73 26.90
N THR A 1146 -20.56 69.55 27.86
CA THR A 1146 -20.98 70.64 28.76
C THR A 1146 -19.83 71.17 29.62
N LYS A 1147 -18.88 70.30 30.05
CA LYS A 1147 -17.66 70.72 30.75
C LYS A 1147 -16.69 71.48 29.83
N VAL A 1148 -16.51 71.07 28.58
CA VAL A 1148 -15.70 71.81 27.60
C VAL A 1148 -16.29 73.21 27.37
N SER A 1149 -17.59 73.32 27.11
CA SER A 1149 -18.24 74.62 26.92
C SER A 1149 -18.44 75.44 28.21
N ALA A 1150 -18.12 74.89 29.38
CA ALA A 1150 -17.90 75.69 30.60
C ALA A 1150 -16.47 76.27 30.65
N LEU A 1151 -15.45 75.46 30.31
CA LEU A 1151 -14.06 75.90 30.24
C LEU A 1151 -13.83 76.92 29.10
N GLU A 1152 -14.50 76.78 27.96
CA GLU A 1152 -14.45 77.75 26.86
C GLU A 1152 -14.94 79.14 27.32
N ARG A 1153 -16.04 79.18 28.09
CA ARG A 1153 -16.56 80.42 28.70
C ARG A 1153 -15.64 81.00 29.78
N GLU A 1154 -14.98 80.16 30.57
CA GLU A 1154 -14.00 80.61 31.57
C GLU A 1154 -12.73 81.16 30.89
N VAL A 1155 -12.28 80.55 29.79
CA VAL A 1155 -11.19 81.05 28.94
C VAL A 1155 -11.57 82.37 28.25
N GLU A 1156 -12.78 82.49 27.69
CA GLU A 1156 -13.27 83.74 27.10
C GLU A 1156 -13.37 84.86 28.15
N SER A 1157 -13.86 84.55 29.36
CA SER A 1157 -13.87 85.47 30.50
C SER A 1157 -12.45 85.92 30.88
N HIS A 1158 -11.48 85.00 30.94
CA HIS A 1158 -10.08 85.34 31.18
C HIS A 1158 -9.46 86.17 30.05
N GLN A 1159 -9.78 85.89 28.78
CA GLN A 1159 -9.33 86.70 27.65
C GLN A 1159 -9.89 88.13 27.72
N ASN A 1160 -11.17 88.28 28.08
CA ASN A 1160 -11.80 89.59 28.29
C ASN A 1160 -11.18 90.34 29.47
N HIS A 1161 -10.86 89.66 30.58
CA HIS A 1161 -10.15 90.28 31.71
C HIS A 1161 -8.71 90.69 31.34
N ILE A 1162 -7.99 89.86 30.57
CA ILE A 1162 -6.66 90.20 30.03
C ILE A 1162 -6.75 91.38 29.04
N ALA A 1163 -7.84 91.48 28.25
CA ALA A 1163 -8.06 92.63 27.37
C ALA A 1163 -8.34 93.92 28.16
N ALA A 1164 -9.10 93.84 29.25
CA ALA A 1164 -9.30 94.95 30.19
C ALA A 1164 -7.97 95.39 30.84
N LEU A 1165 -7.20 94.47 31.41
CA LEU A 1165 -5.87 94.77 31.97
C LEU A 1165 -4.91 95.37 30.93
N LYS A 1166 -4.98 94.93 29.67
CA LYS A 1166 -4.21 95.53 28.56
C LYS A 1166 -4.70 96.94 28.18
N SER A 1167 -5.98 97.25 28.33
CA SER A 1167 -6.50 98.61 28.08
C SER A 1167 -6.20 99.56 29.24
N GLU A 1168 -6.22 99.07 30.48
CA GLU A 1168 -5.73 99.80 31.67
C GLU A 1168 -4.22 100.06 31.58
N LEU A 1169 -3.42 99.05 31.23
CA LEU A 1169 -1.98 99.23 31.00
C LEU A 1169 -1.70 100.21 29.86
N LYS A 1170 -2.46 100.14 28.75
CA LYS A 1170 -2.31 101.07 27.61
C LYS A 1170 -2.71 102.50 27.98
N THR A 1171 -3.73 102.69 28.81
CA THR A 1171 -4.12 104.02 29.31
C THR A 1171 -3.18 104.54 30.40
N ALA A 1172 -2.50 103.67 31.15
CA ALA A 1172 -1.38 104.05 32.01
C ALA A 1172 -0.16 104.52 31.19
N CYS A 1173 0.27 103.74 30.19
CA CYS A 1173 1.40 104.10 29.32
C CYS A 1173 1.14 105.42 28.55
N LEU A 1174 -0.11 105.70 28.16
CA LEU A 1174 -0.48 106.98 27.54
C LEU A 1174 -0.36 108.19 28.48
N ARG A 1175 -0.39 108.01 29.81
CA ARG A 1175 -0.16 109.09 30.79
C ARG A 1175 1.32 109.41 31.00
N GLU A 1176 2.23 108.49 30.68
CA GLU A 1176 3.69 108.73 30.75
C GLU A 1176 4.23 109.34 29.46
N ASN A 1177 3.69 108.93 28.30
CA ASN A 1177 4.20 109.30 26.97
C ASN A 1177 3.83 110.73 26.50
N GLU A 1178 3.12 111.54 27.31
CA GLU A 1178 3.00 112.99 27.07
C GLU A 1178 4.26 113.77 27.53
N SER A 1179 5.25 113.10 28.13
CA SER A 1179 6.49 113.71 28.58
C SER A 1179 7.70 113.33 27.71
N LEU A 1180 8.52 114.34 27.37
CA LEU A 1180 9.80 114.32 26.62
C LEU A 1180 9.72 114.16 25.09
N SER A 1181 10.64 114.84 24.38
CA SER A 1181 10.66 114.94 22.91
C SER A 1181 12.03 115.37 22.33
N LEU A 1182 12.24 115.14 21.02
CA LEU A 1182 13.39 115.53 20.18
C LEU A 1182 14.76 114.84 20.49
N PRO A 1183 15.77 114.88 19.58
CA PRO A 1183 15.72 114.85 18.09
C PRO A 1183 16.70 113.81 17.47
N ARG A 1184 16.85 113.80 16.13
CA ARG A 1184 17.55 112.77 15.32
C ARG A 1184 18.54 113.39 14.32
N TRP A 1185 19.79 112.89 14.23
CA TRP A 1185 20.82 113.32 13.25
C TRP A 1185 21.64 112.15 12.65
N TYR A 1186 22.32 112.45 11.53
CA TYR A 1186 22.94 111.64 10.47
C TYR A 1186 23.88 110.44 10.77
N ASP A 1187 23.68 109.38 9.95
CA ASP A 1187 24.59 108.63 9.06
C ASP A 1187 26.06 108.25 9.37
N ASP A 1188 26.31 106.97 9.04
CA ASP A 1188 27.44 106.36 8.30
C ASP A 1188 28.65 105.71 8.98
N ASN A 1189 29.14 104.65 8.33
CA ASN A 1189 30.33 103.82 8.57
C ASN A 1189 30.40 102.96 9.86
N ILE A 1190 30.29 101.64 9.66
CA ILE A 1190 31.35 100.68 9.98
C ILE A 1190 31.33 99.58 8.90
N LYS A 1191 32.52 99.19 8.40
CA LYS A 1191 32.72 97.95 7.66
C LYS A 1191 33.32 96.94 8.62
N GLU A 1192 32.88 95.69 8.57
CA GLU A 1192 33.84 94.60 8.78
C GLU A 1192 33.51 93.40 7.91
N VAL A 1193 34.57 92.70 7.50
CA VAL A 1193 34.52 91.62 6.50
C VAL A 1193 35.44 90.51 7.00
N THR A 1194 34.92 89.30 7.11
CA THR A 1194 35.36 88.11 6.34
C THR A 1194 34.87 86.82 6.99
N LYS A 1195 34.22 85.95 6.21
CA LYS A 1195 34.79 84.65 5.77
C LYS A 1195 33.71 83.78 5.11
N THR A 1196 33.62 83.90 3.78
CA THR A 1196 33.06 82.84 2.92
C THR A 1196 34.18 81.89 2.54
N GLU A 1197 34.28 80.76 3.23
CA GLU A 1197 35.08 79.61 2.79
C GLU A 1197 34.58 78.37 3.50
N PHE A 1198 33.90 77.45 2.78
CA PHE A 1198 34.23 76.02 2.76
C PHE A 1198 33.36 75.26 1.73
N MET A 1199 34.05 74.68 0.74
CA MET A 1199 33.73 73.49 -0.05
C MET A 1199 32.27 73.18 -0.45
N LEU A 1200 32.00 73.30 -1.76
CA LEU A 1200 31.00 72.52 -2.49
C LEU A 1200 31.74 71.41 -3.25
N GLU A 1201 31.66 70.15 -2.80
CA GLU A 1201 32.15 69.00 -3.57
C GLU A 1201 31.54 67.67 -3.04
N ILE A 1202 31.72 66.58 -3.80
CA ILE A 1202 31.27 65.21 -3.52
C ILE A 1202 29.75 64.99 -3.54
N THR A 1203 29.27 64.49 -4.68
CA THR A 1203 28.13 63.58 -4.72
C THR A 1203 28.60 62.17 -4.36
N ASN A 1204 27.96 61.51 -3.39
CA ASN A 1204 27.71 60.07 -3.37
C ASN A 1204 26.79 59.72 -2.20
N GLY A 1205 25.86 58.80 -2.41
CA GLY A 1205 24.95 58.33 -1.37
C GLY A 1205 25.46 57.06 -0.72
N GLN A 1206 25.42 57.01 0.61
CA GLN A 1206 25.29 55.76 1.35
C GLN A 1206 24.58 56.00 2.70
N ASP A 1207 24.10 54.93 3.29
CA ASP A 1207 23.20 54.89 4.45
C ASP A 1207 23.81 55.53 5.71
N PHE A 1208 22.98 56.03 6.64
CA PHE A 1208 22.94 55.53 8.02
C PHE A 1208 21.72 56.01 8.82
N LEU A 1209 21.44 55.27 9.89
CA LEU A 1209 20.28 55.34 10.79
C LEU A 1209 20.12 56.67 11.54
N PRO A 1210 18.88 57.08 11.88
CA PRO A 1210 18.62 57.69 13.17
C PRO A 1210 18.66 56.60 14.26
N LEU A 1211 19.68 56.63 15.12
CA LEU A 1211 19.86 55.67 16.21
C LEU A 1211 19.05 56.02 17.47
N GLN A 1212 19.00 55.07 18.41
CA GLN A 1212 18.31 55.21 19.70
C GLN A 1212 18.75 56.45 20.50
N ALA A 1213 17.81 57.02 21.25
CA ALA A 1213 18.10 57.53 22.58
C ALA A 1213 17.67 56.44 23.58
N GLU A 1214 18.61 55.89 24.33
CA GLU A 1214 18.35 54.88 25.36
C GLU A 1214 18.45 55.47 26.78
N GLN A 1215 17.64 54.89 27.66
CA GLN A 1215 17.80 54.78 29.12
C GLN A 1215 18.01 56.04 29.99
N GLU A 1216 17.00 56.24 30.85
CA GLU A 1216 17.11 56.44 32.31
C GLU A 1216 17.98 57.58 32.88
N LEU A 1217 17.36 58.45 33.69
CA LEU A 1217 17.49 58.35 35.16
C LEU A 1217 16.65 59.39 35.95
N THR A 1218 16.21 58.95 37.13
CA THR A 1218 15.66 59.64 38.35
C THR A 1218 14.24 59.18 38.73
N HIS A 1219 14.03 58.31 39.74
CA HIS A 1219 14.18 58.51 41.20
C HIS A 1219 13.50 59.81 41.68
N ASN A 1220 12.51 59.81 42.60
CA ASN A 1220 12.38 59.03 43.84
C ASN A 1220 10.93 58.99 44.40
N GLN A 1221 10.60 57.92 45.15
CA GLN A 1221 9.90 57.85 46.48
C GLN A 1221 8.56 58.64 46.68
N VAL A 1222 7.54 58.19 47.43
CA VAL A 1222 7.42 57.29 48.62
C VAL A 1222 6.11 56.46 48.44
N LYS A 1223 6.06 55.13 48.59
CA LYS A 1223 5.64 54.35 49.79
C LYS A 1223 4.38 54.92 50.51
N TYR A 1224 3.38 54.15 50.98
CA TYR A 1224 3.21 52.72 51.31
C TYR A 1224 1.84 52.22 50.76
N GLY A 1225 1.51 50.92 50.70
CA GLY A 1225 2.28 49.69 50.98
C GLY A 1225 1.38 48.60 51.62
N LEU A 1226 1.64 47.32 51.32
CA LEU A 1226 1.14 46.16 52.08
C LEU A 1226 1.93 44.89 51.68
N GLU A 1227 2.75 44.37 52.60
CA GLU A 1227 3.46 43.09 52.48
C GLU A 1227 2.88 42.05 53.44
N SER A 1228 2.86 40.78 53.02
CA SER A 1228 3.03 39.54 53.84
C SER A 1228 2.48 38.37 53.00
N SER A 1229 3.25 37.36 52.57
CA SER A 1229 3.92 36.28 53.35
C SER A 1229 2.92 35.39 54.10
N ARG A 1230 2.98 34.04 54.07
CA ARG A 1230 4.14 33.11 53.96
C ARG A 1230 3.86 31.80 53.19
N PHE A 1231 4.92 30.99 53.07
CA PHE A 1231 5.03 29.58 52.62
C PHE A 1231 4.13 28.57 53.38
N HIS A 1232 3.89 27.38 52.78
CA HIS A 1232 4.47 26.09 53.23
C HIS A 1232 4.39 24.99 52.14
N LEU A 1233 4.86 23.76 52.41
CA LEU A 1233 5.30 22.77 51.40
C LEU A 1233 4.39 21.53 51.21
N LEU A 1234 4.63 20.83 50.10
CA LEU A 1234 4.56 19.36 49.84
C LEU A 1234 4.69 18.46 51.08
N PRO A 1235 4.07 17.25 51.12
CA PRO A 1235 4.38 16.13 50.20
C PRO A 1235 3.15 15.25 49.81
N THR A 1236 3.19 14.03 49.23
CA THR A 1236 4.23 13.00 48.93
C THR A 1236 3.73 12.05 47.80
N GLU A 1237 4.64 11.35 47.08
CA GLU A 1237 4.56 9.94 46.55
C GLU A 1237 3.30 9.38 45.80
N ALA A 1238 3.36 8.37 44.92
CA ALA A 1238 4.45 7.68 44.20
C ALA A 1238 3.90 6.82 43.01
N SER A 1239 4.82 6.29 42.17
CA SER A 1239 4.73 5.13 41.24
C SER A 1239 3.38 4.41 41.05
N SER A 1240 2.91 4.14 39.83
CA SER A 1240 3.54 3.22 38.83
C SER A 1240 2.82 3.34 37.46
N VAL A 1241 3.36 3.10 36.24
CA VAL A 1241 4.32 2.09 35.69
C VAL A 1241 3.66 0.70 35.54
N ALA A 1242 3.54 0.04 34.37
CA ALA A 1242 3.85 0.38 32.96
C ALA A 1242 3.02 -0.53 32.00
N CYS A 1243 3.04 -0.44 30.66
CA CYS A 1243 3.74 0.47 29.74
C CYS A 1243 2.79 0.97 28.62
N TYR A 1244 2.81 0.65 27.30
CA TYR A 1244 3.69 -0.15 26.42
C TYR A 1244 3.67 0.42 24.97
N SER A 1245 4.31 -0.32 24.06
CA SER A 1245 4.45 -0.21 22.59
C SER A 1245 3.15 0.05 21.79
N SER A 1246 3.16 0.65 20.60
CA SER A 1246 4.26 1.27 19.82
C SER A 1246 3.71 1.95 18.55
N LEU A 1247 4.37 2.99 18.05
CA LEU A 1247 4.24 3.41 16.64
C LEU A 1247 4.87 2.38 15.70
N PRO A 1248 4.22 2.09 14.55
CA PRO A 1248 4.99 2.11 13.31
C PRO A 1248 4.29 2.85 12.14
N GLN A 1249 5.12 3.57 11.37
CA GLN A 1249 5.08 3.67 9.90
C GLN A 1249 3.74 4.03 9.21
N ARG A 1250 3.57 5.32 8.88
CA ARG A 1250 2.89 5.70 7.62
C ARG A 1250 3.83 5.40 6.45
N MET A 1251 3.61 4.28 5.76
CA MET A 1251 4.24 4.00 4.46
C MET A 1251 3.56 4.80 3.34
N LEU A 1252 4.34 5.17 2.32
CA LEU A 1252 3.87 5.77 1.07
C LEU A 1252 3.94 4.74 -0.06
N SER A 1253 2.78 4.31 -0.56
CA SER A 1253 2.60 3.56 -1.81
C SER A 1253 1.11 3.63 -2.21
N THR A 1254 0.69 4.51 -3.13
CA THR A 1254 0.73 4.39 -4.60
C THR A 1254 -0.25 3.37 -5.20
N THR A 1255 -0.95 3.80 -6.26
CA THR A 1255 -1.68 3.03 -7.28
C THR A 1255 -2.79 2.07 -6.85
N SER A 1256 -4.04 2.49 -7.12
CA SER A 1256 -4.75 2.00 -8.32
C SER A 1256 -5.60 3.12 -8.91
#